data_AF-A0A8C0DBW9-F1
#
_entry.id   AF-A0A8C0DBW9-F1
#
_cell.length_a   1.000
_cell.length_b   1.000
_cell.length_c   1.000
_cell.angle_alpha   90.00
_cell.angle_beta   90.00
_cell.angle_gamma   90.00
#
_symmetry.space_group_name_H-M   'P 1'
#
loop_
_entity.id
_entity.type
_entity.pdbx_description
1 polymer ?
#
loop_
_entity_poly.entity_id
_entity_poly.type
_entity_poly.pdbx_seq_one_letter_code
_entity_poly.pdbx_strand_id
1 'polypeptide(L)'
;MGDPGSEIMECVPPAGPEASESTPEENEDGIQFASILFPKMPKRQGDLLHFLNAKKVKTDTESSNRKKNYCVLSKSKESNFKYVEQPIIEEKPSCSSKEEMDNLVLPDCWNEKQALMFTEQYKWLEIKEGKLGCKDCSKVRHLGLKAEKHVHVSEEWIVYLVTPNGSNKTTRQASLRKKIREHDVSKAHGKIQDLLKESINDSVSNLVHKQNNKNIDATVKVFNTVYSLIKHNRPLSDIEGAIELQEKNGEVNCLNTRYSATRIAEHIAKEMKMTIFKNIIEENAKICIIIDEASTVSKKRTLMIYLQCTVQSTPAPIMLFVALKELASTTAECIFNTLLSTLNDCGFTNEYLKANLIAFCSDGANTVLGRKSGVATKLLENFPEIIIWNCLNHRLHLSLDDSISEIKQVNHLKIFLNKIYSNYHQSNKSQNKLLENVAKDLEIEIVKIGRIMGPRWAACSLQAATAVWCAHPVLYMHFSHSHSGLAKRLSNINFLQDLALMIDILEEFSLLSTALQSSSTNIQKAQKLIKRTIKSLENFKIGSGKHESQIEGLIKSDKFKDIPFKKNNKFNALPRNMLLENIIQHMNLRLLSDRKHDESIFNYFNLLEPSTWPYEEITSPWITAKKIVSTIAVNSAEAERGFNVMNIICTRVRNSLTVGHISDLMTISLLGKELADWDATPFVKSWSNCNQQHVAIKRLK
;
A
#
# COMPACT_ATOMS: atom_id res chain seq x y z
N MET A 1 -53.14 -19.58 19.84
CA MET A 1 -53.64 -20.58 20.81
C MET A 1 -52.93 -21.88 20.50
N GLY A 2 -52.13 -22.49 21.37
CA GLY A 2 -51.63 -22.05 22.68
C GLY A 2 -50.57 -23.04 23.18
N ASP A 3 -49.57 -22.54 23.90
CA ASP A 3 -48.60 -23.31 24.73
C ASP A 3 -49.33 -23.94 25.96
N PRO A 4 -48.71 -24.74 26.87
CA PRO A 4 -47.29 -24.86 27.25
C PRO A 4 -46.72 -26.30 27.09
N GLY A 5 -45.46 -26.64 27.37
CA GLY A 5 -44.38 -25.97 28.12
C GLY A 5 -44.02 -26.75 29.39
N SER A 6 -42.74 -27.12 29.58
CA SER A 6 -42.24 -27.74 30.83
C SER A 6 -40.75 -27.47 31.04
N GLU A 7 -40.36 -27.24 32.30
CA GLU A 7 -39.12 -26.60 32.74
C GLU A 7 -38.00 -27.61 33.07
N ILE A 8 -36.76 -27.14 33.14
CA ILE A 8 -35.65 -27.82 33.85
C ILE A 8 -34.95 -26.78 34.75
N MET A 9 -34.84 -27.10 36.04
CA MET A 9 -34.34 -26.21 37.10
C MET A 9 -32.81 -26.05 37.13
N GLU A 10 -32.37 -24.93 37.71
CA GLU A 10 -30.99 -24.65 38.12
C GLU A 10 -30.56 -25.45 39.37
N CYS A 11 -29.25 -25.56 39.60
CA CYS A 11 -28.65 -25.93 40.90
C CYS A 11 -27.30 -25.21 41.13
N VAL A 12 -27.17 -24.51 42.27
CA VAL A 12 -25.99 -23.74 42.75
C VAL A 12 -26.04 -23.74 44.29
N PRO A 13 -25.03 -24.25 45.03
CA PRO A 13 -23.88 -23.43 45.53
C PRO A 13 -22.58 -24.29 45.66
N PRO A 14 -21.48 -23.94 46.40
CA PRO A 14 -21.17 -22.72 47.18
C PRO A 14 -19.79 -22.06 46.90
N ALA A 15 -19.43 -21.07 47.71
CA ALA A 15 -18.34 -20.11 47.51
C ALA A 15 -17.28 -20.05 48.63
N GLY A 16 -16.12 -19.43 48.34
CA GLY A 16 -15.12 -18.93 49.31
C GLY A 16 -14.08 -19.96 49.79
N PRO A 17 -12.90 -19.53 50.33
CA PRO A 17 -12.58 -18.20 50.87
C PRO A 17 -11.39 -17.45 50.17
N GLU A 18 -10.83 -16.44 50.84
CA GLU A 18 -10.12 -15.28 50.26
C GLU A 18 -8.58 -15.21 50.46
N ALA A 19 -7.95 -14.35 49.64
CA ALA A 19 -6.87 -13.38 49.93
C ALA A 19 -5.35 -13.75 50.07
N SER A 20 -4.52 -12.74 49.69
CA SER A 20 -3.08 -12.48 49.96
C SER A 20 -2.02 -13.35 49.22
N GLU A 21 -0.82 -12.89 48.82
CA GLU A 21 -0.30 -11.55 48.43
C GLU A 21 1.07 -11.71 47.69
N SER A 22 1.60 -10.65 47.06
CA SER A 22 3.01 -10.45 46.57
C SER A 22 3.62 -11.26 45.39
N THR A 23 3.76 -10.55 44.24
CA THR A 23 4.95 -10.31 43.36
C THR A 23 6.32 -11.01 43.58
N PRO A 24 7.30 -10.95 42.62
CA PRO A 24 7.31 -10.48 41.21
C PRO A 24 7.98 -11.46 40.19
N GLU A 25 7.95 -11.11 38.88
CA GLU A 25 8.90 -11.51 37.79
C GLU A 25 9.09 -13.05 37.53
N GLU A 26 9.42 -13.58 36.35
CA GLU A 26 10.30 -13.12 35.26
C GLU A 26 9.78 -13.47 33.86
N ASN A 27 10.38 -12.82 32.86
CA ASN A 27 10.26 -12.96 31.41
C ASN A 27 10.03 -14.40 30.86
N GLU A 28 8.97 -14.60 30.04
CA GLU A 28 9.05 -15.55 28.92
C GLU A 28 9.20 -14.76 27.61
N ASP A 29 10.31 -15.03 26.91
CA ASP A 29 10.76 -14.28 25.74
C ASP A 29 9.75 -14.26 24.59
N GLY A 30 9.71 -13.11 23.92
CA GLY A 30 8.88 -12.92 22.74
C GLY A 30 9.20 -13.95 21.65
N ILE A 31 8.13 -14.50 21.06
CA ILE A 31 8.22 -15.36 19.88
C ILE A 31 8.77 -14.54 18.71
N GLN A 32 10.10 -14.45 18.61
CA GLN A 32 10.76 -14.11 17.38
C GLN A 32 10.37 -15.19 16.36
N PHE A 33 9.52 -14.82 15.41
CA PHE A 33 9.50 -15.49 14.12
C PHE A 33 10.90 -15.30 13.51
N ALA A 34 11.77 -16.28 13.74
CA ALA A 34 13.08 -16.34 13.13
C ALA A 34 12.91 -16.07 11.63
N SER A 35 13.62 -15.03 11.17
CA SER A 35 13.42 -14.45 9.86
C SER A 35 13.39 -15.53 8.77
N ILE A 36 12.27 -15.62 8.06
CA ILE A 36 12.31 -16.23 6.73
C ILE A 36 13.24 -15.33 5.93
N LEU A 37 14.45 -15.81 5.67
CA LEU A 37 15.43 -15.20 4.78
C LEU A 37 14.94 -15.34 3.34
N PHE A 38 13.85 -14.62 3.04
CA PHE A 38 13.52 -14.26 1.68
C PHE A 38 14.73 -13.52 1.08
N PRO A 39 15.08 -13.75 -0.20
CA PRO A 39 15.97 -12.87 -0.92
C PRO A 39 15.49 -11.42 -0.75
N LYS A 40 16.42 -10.49 -0.49
CA LYS A 40 16.12 -9.05 -0.35
C LYS A 40 15.14 -8.60 -1.43
N MET A 41 14.12 -7.82 -1.03
CA MET A 41 13.13 -7.26 -1.96
C MET A 41 13.80 -6.75 -3.23
N PRO A 42 13.40 -7.22 -4.43
CA PRO A 42 13.79 -6.58 -5.68
C PRO A 42 13.24 -5.14 -5.66
N LYS A 43 14.13 -4.16 -5.50
CA LYS A 43 13.83 -2.73 -5.34
C LYS A 43 13.24 -2.08 -6.62
N ARG A 44 12.08 -2.54 -7.12
CA ARG A 44 11.60 -2.16 -8.48
C ARG A 44 10.09 -1.89 -8.60
N GLN A 45 9.36 -1.70 -7.51
CA GLN A 45 7.99 -1.15 -7.56
C GLN A 45 7.93 0.36 -7.27
N GLY A 46 8.80 0.89 -6.39
CA GLY A 46 8.86 2.33 -6.08
C GLY A 46 9.15 3.21 -7.30
N ASP A 47 10.17 2.86 -8.09
CA ASP A 47 10.57 3.55 -9.33
C ASP A 47 9.40 3.73 -10.31
N LEU A 48 8.43 2.81 -10.31
CA LEU A 48 7.38 2.74 -11.31
C LEU A 48 6.35 3.87 -11.18
N LEU A 49 6.14 4.38 -9.95
CA LEU A 49 5.32 5.57 -9.71
C LEU A 49 6.00 6.89 -10.10
N HIS A 50 7.33 6.91 -10.24
CA HIS A 50 8.04 8.07 -10.77
C HIS A 50 7.66 8.31 -12.24
N PHE A 51 7.55 7.24 -13.03
CA PHE A 51 7.19 7.32 -14.46
C PHE A 51 5.72 7.70 -14.72
N LEU A 52 4.79 7.26 -13.88
CA LEU A 52 3.36 7.60 -14.03
C LEU A 52 3.05 9.06 -13.65
N ASN A 53 3.80 9.67 -12.73
CA ASN A 53 3.58 11.05 -12.30
C ASN A 53 4.32 12.11 -13.15
N ALA A 54 5.26 11.71 -14.01
CA ALA A 54 6.12 12.62 -14.78
C ALA A 54 5.43 13.36 -15.96
N LYS A 55 4.14 13.14 -16.22
CA LYS A 55 3.39 13.71 -17.36
C LYS A 55 2.93 15.17 -17.20
N LYS A 56 3.45 15.93 -16.22
CA LYS A 56 3.23 17.39 -16.12
C LYS A 56 4.55 18.15 -16.04
N VAL A 57 4.56 19.31 -16.69
CA VAL A 57 5.70 20.23 -16.91
C VAL A 57 6.65 19.80 -18.04
N LYS A 58 6.33 20.28 -19.25
CA LYS A 58 7.26 21.02 -20.13
C LYS A 58 6.49 21.69 -21.27
N THR A 59 6.36 23.01 -21.20
CA THR A 59 5.98 23.89 -22.31
C THR A 59 7.05 24.97 -22.42
N ASP A 60 7.49 25.19 -23.65
CA ASP A 60 8.34 26.30 -24.14
C ASP A 60 9.77 26.35 -23.56
N THR A 61 10.84 26.69 -24.30
CA THR A 61 11.03 27.34 -25.62
C THR A 61 12.15 26.55 -26.37
N GLU A 62 12.31 26.48 -27.71
CA GLU A 62 12.55 27.54 -28.71
C GLU A 62 12.22 27.10 -30.16
N SER A 63 12.33 28.06 -31.09
CA SER A 63 11.83 28.07 -32.47
C SER A 63 12.60 27.24 -33.51
N SER A 64 11.92 26.78 -34.58
CA SER A 64 12.01 27.45 -35.91
C SER A 64 11.20 26.82 -37.07
N ASN A 65 10.46 27.68 -37.78
CA ASN A 65 10.18 27.68 -39.23
C ASN A 65 10.03 26.37 -40.05
N ARG A 66 8.80 26.10 -40.55
CA ARG A 66 8.41 26.46 -41.94
C ARG A 66 6.92 26.20 -42.30
N LYS A 67 6.39 27.11 -43.12
CA LYS A 67 5.02 27.25 -43.66
C LYS A 67 4.55 26.06 -44.52
N LYS A 68 3.25 25.71 -44.47
CA LYS A 68 2.23 26.07 -45.50
C LYS A 68 0.83 25.45 -45.26
N ASN A 69 -0.19 26.32 -45.27
CA ASN A 69 -1.55 26.23 -45.83
C ASN A 69 -2.22 24.83 -45.97
N TYR A 70 -3.46 24.61 -45.51
CA TYR A 70 -4.66 25.20 -46.12
C TYR A 70 -5.85 25.39 -45.14
N CYS A 71 -6.81 26.23 -45.54
CA CYS A 71 -8.01 26.60 -44.77
C CYS A 71 -9.29 26.20 -45.52
N VAL A 72 -10.27 25.62 -44.82
CA VAL A 72 -11.71 25.72 -45.17
C VAL A 72 -12.53 25.88 -43.88
N LEU A 73 -13.40 26.87 -43.85
CA LEU A 73 -14.36 27.17 -42.79
C LEU A 73 -15.57 26.24 -42.81
N SER A 74 -16.13 25.93 -41.64
CA SER A 74 -17.59 25.91 -41.46
C SER A 74 -17.96 26.51 -40.10
N LYS A 75 -19.00 27.35 -40.06
CA LYS A 75 -19.49 28.07 -38.87
C LYS A 75 -20.84 27.51 -38.44
N SER A 76 -21.05 27.34 -37.12
CA SER A 76 -22.39 27.50 -36.54
C SER A 76 -22.38 27.78 -35.03
N LYS A 77 -22.52 29.07 -34.71
CA LYS A 77 -23.27 29.66 -33.57
C LYS A 77 -23.23 28.97 -32.20
N GLU A 78 -22.47 29.55 -31.28
CA GLU A 78 -22.80 29.58 -29.84
C GLU A 78 -23.58 30.85 -29.48
N SER A 79 -24.36 30.81 -28.40
CA SER A 79 -25.24 31.90 -27.95
C SER A 79 -24.81 32.49 -26.60
N ASN A 80 -24.40 33.76 -26.62
CA ASN A 80 -24.42 34.76 -25.54
C ASN A 80 -24.60 34.29 -24.07
N PHE A 81 -23.58 34.54 -23.25
CA PHE A 81 -23.79 35.20 -21.95
C PHE A 81 -22.70 36.25 -21.70
N LYS A 82 -23.10 37.43 -21.20
CA LYS A 82 -22.22 38.62 -21.10
C LYS A 82 -21.31 38.54 -19.87
N TYR A 83 -20.02 38.75 -20.07
CA TYR A 83 -19.13 39.26 -19.02
C TYR A 83 -19.32 40.77 -18.86
N VAL A 84 -19.24 41.27 -17.63
CA VAL A 84 -19.19 42.70 -17.33
C VAL A 84 -17.75 43.06 -17.02
N GLU A 85 -17.08 43.73 -17.95
CA GLU A 85 -15.72 44.24 -17.76
C GLU A 85 -15.73 45.59 -17.03
N GLN A 86 -14.69 45.81 -16.24
CA GLN A 86 -14.47 47.03 -15.47
C GLN A 86 -13.88 48.13 -16.39
N PRO A 87 -14.29 49.40 -16.25
CA PRO A 87 -13.69 50.48 -17.03
C PRO A 87 -12.28 50.79 -16.55
N ILE A 88 -11.33 50.76 -17.48
CA ILE A 88 -10.00 51.35 -17.34
C ILE A 88 -10.17 52.87 -17.22
N ILE A 89 -9.55 53.49 -16.22
CA ILE A 89 -9.44 54.95 -16.11
C ILE A 89 -7.95 55.31 -16.22
N GLU A 90 -7.67 56.29 -17.08
CA GLU A 90 -6.34 56.74 -17.45
C GLU A 90 -5.62 57.45 -16.28
N GLU A 91 -4.32 57.21 -16.14
CA GLU A 91 -3.47 58.04 -15.29
C GLU A 91 -3.21 59.41 -15.96
N LYS A 92 -3.50 60.50 -15.23
CA LYS A 92 -2.93 61.83 -15.49
C LYS A 92 -2.34 62.41 -14.19
N PRO A 93 -1.23 63.15 -14.28
CA PRO A 93 -0.42 63.51 -13.12
C PRO A 93 -1.06 64.63 -12.30
N SER A 94 -1.17 64.43 -10.98
CA SER A 94 -1.65 65.45 -10.05
C SER A 94 -0.49 66.20 -9.39
N CYS A 95 -0.31 67.48 -9.77
CA CYS A 95 0.59 68.42 -9.11
C CYS A 95 -0.15 69.75 -8.86
N SER A 96 -0.94 69.82 -7.79
CA SER A 96 -1.61 71.06 -7.35
C SER A 96 -2.13 71.00 -5.90
N SER A 97 -1.27 70.73 -4.91
CA SER A 97 -1.63 70.80 -3.49
C SER A 97 -1.76 72.25 -2.98
N LYS A 98 -2.66 73.04 -3.58
CA LYS A 98 -2.88 74.47 -3.26
C LYS A 98 -4.35 74.92 -3.18
N GLU A 99 -5.33 74.03 -3.38
CA GLU A 99 -6.76 74.41 -3.47
C GLU A 99 -7.66 73.87 -2.34
N GLU A 100 -7.09 73.31 -1.26
CA GLU A 100 -7.83 72.84 -0.05
C GLU A 100 -7.47 73.63 1.23
N MET A 101 -7.35 74.96 1.16
CA MET A 101 -6.96 75.77 2.35
C MET A 101 -7.89 76.93 2.74
N ASP A 102 -8.89 77.27 1.92
CA ASP A 102 -9.69 78.50 2.07
C ASP A 102 -10.92 78.40 3.00
N ASN A 103 -11.11 77.30 3.74
CA ASN A 103 -12.23 77.14 4.69
C ASN A 103 -11.87 76.42 6.01
N LEU A 104 -10.60 76.48 6.43
CA LEU A 104 -10.16 75.93 7.72
C LEU A 104 -10.47 76.90 8.88
N VAL A 105 -11.54 76.63 9.64
CA VAL A 105 -11.76 77.27 10.94
C VAL A 105 -10.66 76.82 11.90
N LEU A 106 -9.71 77.71 12.18
CA LEU A 106 -8.61 77.48 13.12
C LEU A 106 -9.04 77.78 14.57
N PRO A 107 -8.40 77.18 15.60
CA PRO A 107 -8.61 77.59 16.99
C PRO A 107 -8.23 79.07 17.14
N ASP A 108 -9.09 79.91 17.74
CA ASP A 108 -8.91 81.39 17.80
C ASP A 108 -7.63 81.88 18.53
N CYS A 109 -6.86 80.97 19.12
CA CYS A 109 -5.54 81.28 19.67
C CYS A 109 -4.35 81.01 18.71
N TRP A 110 -4.56 80.42 17.54
CA TRP A 110 -3.54 80.16 16.51
C TRP A 110 -3.70 81.06 15.28
N ASN A 111 -2.67 81.12 14.44
CA ASN A 111 -2.74 81.64 13.07
C ASN A 111 -2.31 80.54 12.08
N GLU A 112 -2.54 80.75 10.78
CA GLU A 112 -2.22 79.78 9.72
C GLU A 112 -0.78 79.27 9.79
N LYS A 113 0.20 80.16 9.99
CA LYS A 113 1.62 79.81 10.12
C LYS A 113 1.88 78.87 11.31
N GLN A 114 1.20 79.07 12.44
CA GLN A 114 1.30 78.18 13.60
C GLN A 114 0.60 76.85 13.35
N ALA A 115 -0.56 76.85 12.69
CA ALA A 115 -1.28 75.63 12.35
C ALA A 115 -0.43 74.73 11.43
N LEU A 116 0.11 75.30 10.34
CA LEU A 116 1.02 74.61 9.41
C LEU A 116 2.25 74.04 10.12
N MET A 117 2.92 74.84 10.96
CA MET A 117 4.10 74.38 11.70
C MET A 117 3.77 73.18 12.62
N PHE A 118 2.60 73.16 13.26
CA PHE A 118 2.21 72.04 14.12
C PHE A 118 1.72 70.80 13.35
N THR A 119 1.06 70.95 12.20
CA THR A 119 0.65 69.79 11.37
C THR A 119 1.79 69.18 10.57
N GLU A 120 2.81 69.97 10.20
CA GLU A 120 4.09 69.46 9.67
C GLU A 120 4.88 68.69 10.75
N GLN A 121 4.99 69.25 11.96
CA GLN A 121 5.72 68.63 13.07
C GLN A 121 5.03 67.34 13.55
N TYR A 122 3.72 67.38 13.72
CA TYR A 122 2.92 66.25 14.20
C TYR A 122 2.01 65.77 13.07
N LYS A 123 2.52 64.90 12.20
CA LYS A 123 1.79 64.39 11.03
C LYS A 123 0.44 63.73 11.35
N TRP A 124 0.23 63.31 12.60
CA TRP A 124 -1.01 62.70 13.11
C TRP A 124 -2.07 63.74 13.53
N LEU A 125 -1.69 65.00 13.74
CA LEU A 125 -2.53 66.09 14.19
C LEU A 125 -3.39 66.61 13.05
N GLU A 126 -4.69 66.78 13.30
CA GLU A 126 -5.65 67.29 12.33
C GLU A 126 -6.62 68.27 13.02
N ILE A 127 -7.02 69.32 12.31
CA ILE A 127 -7.86 70.41 12.83
C ILE A 127 -9.22 70.33 12.14
N LYS A 128 -10.30 70.27 12.93
CA LYS A 128 -11.69 70.31 12.44
C LYS A 128 -12.49 71.30 13.28
N GLU A 129 -13.20 72.22 12.63
CA GLU A 129 -14.10 73.19 13.28
C GLU A 129 -13.47 73.94 14.49
N GLY A 130 -12.23 74.39 14.36
CA GLY A 130 -11.51 75.10 15.42
C GLY A 130 -10.99 74.24 16.59
N LYS A 131 -11.10 72.91 16.50
CA LYS A 131 -10.68 71.95 17.52
C LYS A 131 -9.60 71.00 16.99
N LEU A 132 -8.78 70.46 17.89
CA LEU A 132 -7.75 69.47 17.53
C LEU A 132 -8.26 68.03 17.70
N GLY A 133 -7.78 67.14 16.85
CA GLY A 133 -7.91 65.70 17.01
C GLY A 133 -6.70 64.95 16.43
N CYS A 134 -6.70 63.63 16.60
CA CYS A 134 -5.64 62.76 16.12
C CYS A 134 -6.21 61.79 15.09
N LYS A 135 -5.77 61.91 13.83
CA LYS A 135 -6.29 61.12 12.71
C LYS A 135 -6.02 59.61 12.89
N ASP A 136 -4.87 59.28 13.48
CA ASP A 136 -4.44 57.90 13.76
C ASP A 136 -5.35 57.27 14.82
N CYS A 137 -5.58 57.97 15.93
CA CYS A 137 -6.52 57.53 16.98
C CYS A 137 -7.96 57.45 16.49
N SER A 138 -8.41 58.43 15.69
CA SER A 138 -9.74 58.47 15.09
C SER A 138 -10.01 57.29 14.13
N LYS A 139 -8.97 56.84 13.41
CA LYS A 139 -9.02 55.69 12.49
C LYS A 139 -9.10 54.35 13.21
N VAL A 140 -8.33 54.16 14.29
CA VAL A 140 -8.23 52.87 15.02
C VAL A 140 -9.29 52.72 16.11
N ARG A 141 -9.65 53.82 16.79
CA ARG A 141 -10.66 53.97 17.87
C ARG A 141 -10.43 53.15 19.16
N HIS A 142 -9.80 51.98 19.09
CA HIS A 142 -9.60 51.07 20.22
C HIS A 142 -8.42 50.12 19.99
N LEU A 143 -7.77 49.67 21.07
CA LEU A 143 -6.54 48.84 21.03
C LEU A 143 -6.79 47.32 20.90
N GLY A 144 -8.06 46.88 20.89
CA GLY A 144 -8.45 45.48 20.73
C GLY A 144 -7.81 44.51 21.73
N LEU A 145 -7.54 43.27 21.29
CA LEU A 145 -6.90 42.21 22.10
C LEU A 145 -5.45 42.52 22.50
N LYS A 146 -4.82 43.56 21.95
CA LYS A 146 -3.47 44.05 22.30
C LYS A 146 -3.48 45.08 23.46
N ALA A 147 -4.65 45.36 24.04
CA ALA A 147 -4.79 46.28 25.18
C ALA A 147 -4.18 45.69 26.46
N GLU A 148 -3.29 46.47 27.09
CA GLU A 148 -2.89 46.22 28.48
C GLU A 148 -3.98 46.73 29.43
N LYS A 149 -4.12 46.11 30.61
CA LYS A 149 -5.00 46.64 31.65
C LYS A 149 -4.63 48.10 31.95
N HIS A 150 -5.63 48.98 31.95
CA HIS A 150 -5.53 50.44 32.20
C HIS A 150 -4.89 51.31 31.09
N VAL A 151 -4.71 50.81 29.85
CA VAL A 151 -4.32 51.67 28.71
C VAL A 151 -5.52 51.92 27.79
N HIS A 152 -6.05 53.15 27.82
CA HIS A 152 -7.19 53.58 27.01
C HIS A 152 -6.81 54.73 26.06
N VAL A 153 -7.47 54.77 24.90
CA VAL A 153 -7.33 55.85 23.93
C VAL A 153 -8.21 57.01 24.38
N SER A 154 -7.67 58.24 24.39
CA SER A 154 -8.42 59.41 24.85
C SER A 154 -9.52 59.78 23.86
N GLU A 155 -10.77 59.75 24.32
CA GLU A 155 -11.95 60.01 23.51
C GLU A 155 -11.94 61.41 22.88
N GLU A 156 -11.49 62.44 23.62
CA GLU A 156 -11.34 63.82 23.11
C GLU A 156 -10.53 63.89 21.80
N TRP A 157 -9.52 63.04 21.64
CA TRP A 157 -8.66 62.98 20.45
C TRP A 157 -9.25 62.15 19.30
N ILE A 158 -10.18 61.23 19.60
CA ILE A 158 -10.92 60.43 18.61
C ILE A 158 -12.00 61.28 17.94
N VAL A 159 -12.74 62.07 18.72
CA VAL A 159 -13.91 62.85 18.27
C VAL A 159 -13.62 64.34 18.03
N TYR A 160 -12.35 64.75 17.97
CA TYR A 160 -11.90 66.13 17.68
C TYR A 160 -12.48 67.18 18.65
N LEU A 161 -12.41 66.91 19.96
CA LEU A 161 -12.96 67.78 21.01
C LEU A 161 -11.90 68.59 21.78
N VAL A 162 -10.63 68.52 21.37
CA VAL A 162 -9.53 69.16 22.11
C VAL A 162 -9.53 70.68 21.90
N THR A 163 -9.85 71.40 22.97
CA THR A 163 -9.92 72.88 23.02
C THR A 163 -8.81 73.51 23.90
N PRO A 164 -8.48 74.81 23.67
CA PRO A 164 -7.52 75.56 24.48
C PRO A 164 -8.11 76.07 25.81
N ASN A 165 -7.44 75.83 26.93
CA ASN A 165 -7.82 76.39 28.23
C ASN A 165 -6.96 77.62 28.60
N GLY A 166 -7.56 78.65 29.19
CA GLY A 166 -6.87 79.84 29.72
C GLY A 166 -7.55 81.17 29.38
N SER A 167 -7.34 82.19 30.19
CA SER A 167 -7.99 83.51 30.04
C SER A 167 -7.39 84.37 28.92
N ASN A 168 -6.09 84.20 28.62
CA ASN A 168 -5.34 85.07 27.70
C ASN A 168 -4.73 84.23 26.56
N LYS A 169 -4.50 84.83 25.38
CA LYS A 169 -4.02 84.15 24.16
C LYS A 169 -2.75 83.30 24.39
N THR A 170 -1.79 83.80 25.16
CA THR A 170 -0.56 83.08 25.53
C THR A 170 -0.82 81.83 26.35
N THR A 171 -1.71 81.90 27.36
CA THR A 171 -2.11 80.75 28.18
C THR A 171 -2.86 79.69 27.37
N ARG A 172 -3.75 80.12 26.46
CA ARG A 172 -4.47 79.24 25.52
C ARG A 172 -3.52 78.51 24.56
N GLN A 173 -2.52 79.20 24.02
CA GLN A 173 -1.46 78.59 23.19
C GLN A 173 -0.60 77.58 23.98
N ALA A 174 -0.23 77.91 25.22
CA ALA A 174 0.54 77.00 26.07
C ALA A 174 -0.27 75.74 26.43
N SER A 175 -1.57 75.87 26.68
CA SER A 175 -2.49 74.75 26.92
C SER A 175 -2.53 73.78 25.74
N LEU A 176 -2.66 74.25 24.50
CA LEU A 176 -2.65 73.36 23.33
C LEU A 176 -1.30 72.67 23.15
N ARG A 177 -0.18 73.40 23.28
CA ARG A 177 1.17 72.81 23.21
C ARG A 177 1.38 71.71 24.25
N LYS A 178 0.84 71.90 25.47
CA LYS A 178 0.87 70.88 26.52
C LYS A 178 0.03 69.66 26.13
N LYS A 179 -1.24 69.83 25.77
CA LYS A 179 -2.13 68.73 25.37
C LYS A 179 -1.56 67.91 24.19
N ILE A 180 -1.00 68.57 23.17
CA ILE A 180 -0.36 67.92 22.01
C ILE A 180 0.82 67.05 22.45
N ARG A 181 1.72 67.58 23.29
CA ARG A 181 2.88 66.80 23.80
C ARG A 181 2.45 65.64 24.69
N GLU A 182 1.47 65.83 25.56
CA GLU A 182 0.93 64.77 26.44
C GLU A 182 0.28 63.64 25.63
N HIS A 183 -0.35 63.95 24.50
CA HIS A 183 -0.87 62.94 23.57
C HIS A 183 0.24 62.22 22.80
N ASP A 184 1.21 62.97 22.26
CA ASP A 184 2.33 62.44 21.46
C ASP A 184 3.13 61.37 22.23
N VAL A 185 3.44 61.64 23.51
CA VAL A 185 4.17 60.70 24.38
C VAL A 185 3.27 59.65 25.05
N SER A 186 1.97 59.63 24.75
CA SER A 186 1.04 58.70 25.41
C SER A 186 1.25 57.26 24.93
N LYS A 187 1.28 56.31 25.87
CA LYS A 187 1.45 54.87 25.59
C LYS A 187 0.36 54.31 24.67
N ALA A 188 -0.84 54.93 24.68
CA ALA A 188 -1.93 54.57 23.79
C ALA A 188 -1.69 55.01 22.33
N HIS A 189 -1.22 56.25 22.12
CA HIS A 189 -0.92 56.77 20.78
C HIS A 189 0.25 56.05 20.12
N GLY A 190 1.34 55.82 20.86
CA GLY A 190 2.50 55.05 20.36
C GLY A 190 2.09 53.66 19.84
N LYS A 191 1.29 52.91 20.61
CA LYS A 191 0.75 51.61 20.17
C LYS A 191 -0.14 51.71 18.92
N ILE A 192 -0.91 52.78 18.77
CA ILE A 192 -1.74 53.01 17.57
C ILE A 192 -0.87 53.26 16.34
N GLN A 193 0.20 54.05 16.49
CA GLN A 193 1.16 54.26 15.41
C GLN A 193 1.89 52.98 15.02
N ASP A 194 2.25 52.13 15.98
CA ASP A 194 2.88 50.84 15.69
C ASP A 194 1.91 49.87 15.02
N LEU A 195 0.64 49.82 15.44
CA LEU A 195 -0.42 49.06 14.73
C LEU A 195 -0.61 49.54 13.29
N LEU A 196 -0.56 50.85 13.04
CA LEU A 196 -0.67 51.39 11.68
C LEU A 196 0.55 51.04 10.83
N LYS A 197 1.77 51.07 11.39
CA LYS A 197 3.00 50.59 10.71
C LYS A 197 2.96 49.08 10.42
N GLU A 198 2.54 48.27 11.39
CA GLU A 198 2.35 46.82 11.22
C GLU A 198 1.34 46.55 10.08
N SER A 199 0.21 47.27 10.04
CA SER A 199 -0.84 47.09 9.02
C SER A 199 -0.41 47.42 7.58
N ILE A 200 0.69 48.14 7.41
CA ILE A 200 1.27 48.47 6.09
C ILE A 200 2.24 47.36 5.62
N ASN A 201 2.87 46.64 6.54
CA ASN A 201 3.85 45.58 6.22
C ASN A 201 3.24 44.17 6.22
N ASP A 202 2.33 43.87 7.15
CA ASP A 202 1.65 42.57 7.25
C ASP A 202 0.17 42.71 6.89
N SER A 203 -0.16 42.39 5.63
CA SER A 203 -1.55 42.17 5.25
C SER A 203 -2.14 40.98 6.03
N VAL A 204 -3.40 41.09 6.44
CA VAL A 204 -4.09 40.02 7.18
C VAL A 204 -4.11 38.69 6.38
N SER A 205 -4.09 38.77 5.04
CA SER A 205 -3.92 37.60 4.17
C SER A 205 -2.58 36.87 4.41
N ASN A 206 -1.46 37.59 4.52
CA ASN A 206 -0.15 36.98 4.77
C ASN A 206 -0.10 36.25 6.11
N LEU A 207 -0.71 36.80 7.16
CA LEU A 207 -0.77 36.15 8.48
C LEU A 207 -1.61 34.86 8.44
N VAL A 208 -2.78 34.90 7.77
CA VAL A 208 -3.66 33.72 7.59
C VAL A 208 -2.99 32.66 6.72
N HIS A 209 -2.32 33.02 5.63
CA HIS A 209 -1.55 32.07 4.81
C HIS A 209 -0.38 31.45 5.59
N LYS A 210 0.35 32.23 6.39
CA LYS A 210 1.46 31.74 7.22
C LYS A 210 1.00 30.77 8.31
N GLN A 211 -0.18 31.00 8.91
CA GLN A 211 -0.77 30.08 9.88
C GLN A 211 -1.35 28.81 9.22
N ASN A 212 -2.02 28.94 8.07
CA ASN A 212 -2.50 27.78 7.31
C ASN A 212 -1.34 26.88 6.82
N ASN A 213 -0.25 27.46 6.33
CA ASN A 213 0.92 26.69 5.90
C ASN A 213 1.54 25.91 7.06
N LYS A 214 1.73 26.53 8.25
CA LYS A 214 2.20 25.82 9.45
C LYS A 214 1.31 24.63 9.85
N ASN A 215 -0.01 24.78 9.74
CA ASN A 215 -0.96 23.70 10.02
C ASN A 215 -0.89 22.57 8.96
N ILE A 216 -0.64 22.91 7.69
CA ILE A 216 -0.41 21.94 6.62
C ILE A 216 0.89 21.17 6.88
N ASP A 217 1.99 21.86 7.21
CA ASP A 217 3.30 21.24 7.48
C ASP A 217 3.24 20.26 8.67
N ALA A 218 2.52 20.64 9.74
CA ALA A 218 2.23 19.75 10.87
C ALA A 218 1.43 18.51 10.42
N THR A 219 0.40 18.69 9.59
CA THR A 219 -0.42 17.58 9.09
C THR A 219 0.39 16.65 8.15
N VAL A 220 1.29 17.20 7.34
CA VAL A 220 2.23 16.44 6.49
C VAL A 220 3.12 15.53 7.34
N LYS A 221 3.61 16.02 8.49
CA LYS A 221 4.41 15.22 9.42
C LYS A 221 3.61 14.05 10.01
N VAL A 222 2.37 14.29 10.47
CA VAL A 222 1.49 13.22 10.95
C VAL A 222 1.21 12.19 9.85
N PHE A 223 0.93 12.62 8.62
CA PHE A 223 0.73 11.72 7.47
C PHE A 223 1.98 10.88 7.19
N ASN A 224 3.18 11.48 7.23
CA ASN A 224 4.45 10.75 7.08
C ASN A 224 4.67 9.74 8.20
N THR A 225 4.31 10.08 9.45
CA THR A 225 4.38 9.16 10.60
C THR A 225 3.44 7.97 10.42
N VAL A 226 2.17 8.21 10.09
CA VAL A 226 1.19 7.14 9.81
C VAL A 226 1.66 6.27 8.65
N TYR A 227 2.13 6.88 7.56
CA TYR A 227 2.66 6.16 6.41
C TYR A 227 3.86 5.27 6.77
N SER A 228 4.80 5.78 7.57
CA SER A 228 5.95 5.04 8.07
C SER A 228 5.57 3.86 8.96
N LEU A 229 4.60 4.03 9.87
CA LEU A 229 4.09 2.94 10.68
C LEU A 229 3.53 1.81 9.79
N ILE A 230 2.74 2.16 8.77
CA ILE A 230 2.14 1.17 7.86
C ILE A 230 3.22 0.47 7.02
N LYS A 231 4.17 1.21 6.45
CA LYS A 231 5.27 0.64 5.66
C LYS A 231 6.16 -0.31 6.46
N HIS A 232 6.36 -0.05 7.76
CA HIS A 232 7.05 -0.95 8.67
C HIS A 232 6.13 -2.00 9.32
N ASN A 233 4.89 -2.16 8.85
CA ASN A 233 3.87 -3.07 9.36
C ASN A 233 3.53 -2.90 10.86
N ARG A 234 3.83 -1.73 11.44
CA ARG A 234 3.54 -1.41 12.84
C ARG A 234 2.02 -1.26 13.08
N PRO A 235 1.55 -1.46 14.31
CA PRO A 235 0.19 -1.08 14.70
C PRO A 235 -0.04 0.44 14.57
N LEU A 236 -1.23 0.85 14.14
CA LEU A 236 -1.63 2.27 14.16
C LEU A 236 -1.85 2.83 15.57
N SER A 237 -1.80 1.99 16.61
CA SER A 237 -1.76 2.43 18.01
C SER A 237 -0.43 3.09 18.38
N ASP A 238 0.65 2.77 17.69
CA ASP A 238 2.00 3.28 17.97
C ASP A 238 2.13 4.79 17.65
N ILE A 239 1.10 5.38 17.02
CA ILE A 239 1.06 6.80 16.61
C ILE A 239 1.18 7.76 17.81
N GLU A 240 0.62 7.39 18.96
CA GLU A 240 0.59 8.23 20.17
C GLU A 240 2.03 8.43 20.69
N GLY A 241 2.79 7.33 20.89
CA GLY A 241 4.20 7.39 21.27
C GLY A 241 5.13 7.92 20.18
N ALA A 242 4.78 7.71 18.90
CA ALA A 242 5.56 8.27 17.79
C ALA A 242 5.46 9.81 17.71
N ILE A 243 4.30 10.38 18.06
CA ILE A 243 4.10 11.83 18.12
C ILE A 243 4.70 12.42 19.41
N GLU A 244 4.59 11.74 20.55
CA GLU A 244 5.28 12.18 21.79
C GLU A 244 6.80 12.34 21.58
N LEU A 245 7.41 11.45 20.79
CA LEU A 245 8.82 11.57 20.39
C LEU A 245 9.08 12.76 19.45
N GLN A 246 8.16 13.08 18.55
CA GLN A 246 8.26 14.25 17.68
C GLN A 246 8.10 15.57 18.45
N GLU A 247 7.22 15.60 19.44
CA GLU A 247 7.05 16.74 20.36
C GLU A 247 8.33 16.98 21.18
N LYS A 248 8.96 15.92 21.70
CA LYS A 248 10.27 15.99 22.37
C LYS A 248 11.39 16.50 21.47
N ASN A 249 11.30 16.25 20.15
CA ASN A 249 12.22 16.78 19.14
C ASN A 249 11.85 18.20 18.66
N GLY A 250 10.83 18.84 19.24
CA GLY A 250 10.45 20.23 18.98
C GLY A 250 9.36 20.43 17.92
N GLU A 251 8.60 19.40 17.55
CA GLU A 251 7.60 19.45 16.47
C GLU A 251 6.14 19.32 16.95
N VAL A 252 5.18 19.47 16.02
CA VAL A 252 3.81 19.95 16.32
C VAL A 252 2.83 18.86 16.79
N ASN A 253 2.01 19.23 17.78
CA ASN A 253 0.88 18.47 18.33
C ASN A 253 -0.40 18.61 17.47
N CYS A 254 -0.75 17.61 16.65
CA CYS A 254 -2.09 17.45 16.09
C CYS A 254 -2.40 15.99 15.65
N LEU A 255 -3.69 15.63 15.54
CA LEU A 255 -4.19 14.34 15.00
C LEU A 255 -3.53 13.06 15.57
N ASN A 256 -3.26 13.05 16.87
CA ASN A 256 -2.42 12.06 17.54
C ASN A 256 -3.08 10.73 17.95
N THR A 257 -4.37 10.53 17.71
CA THR A 257 -5.09 9.31 18.15
C THR A 257 -4.98 8.16 17.14
N ARG A 258 -5.16 6.91 17.63
CA ARG A 258 -5.41 5.74 16.75
C ARG A 258 -6.53 5.96 15.74
N TYR A 259 -7.62 6.66 16.11
CA TYR A 259 -8.77 6.90 15.23
C TYR A 259 -8.41 7.83 14.06
N SER A 260 -7.68 8.92 14.31
CA SER A 260 -7.17 9.79 13.26
C SER A 260 -6.17 9.07 12.37
N ALA A 261 -5.27 8.25 12.93
CA ALA A 261 -4.34 7.44 12.14
C ALA A 261 -5.05 6.47 11.18
N THR A 262 -6.11 5.79 11.61
CA THR A 262 -6.92 4.93 10.73
C THR A 262 -7.54 5.71 9.57
N ARG A 263 -8.17 6.87 9.83
CA ARG A 263 -8.78 7.68 8.77
C ARG A 263 -7.77 8.31 7.81
N ILE A 264 -6.56 8.62 8.29
CA ILE A 264 -5.45 9.04 7.44
C ILE A 264 -5.01 7.88 6.52
N ALA A 265 -4.92 6.65 7.05
CA ALA A 265 -4.60 5.46 6.26
C ALA A 265 -5.67 5.18 5.18
N GLU A 266 -6.96 5.22 5.54
CA GLU A 266 -8.09 5.10 4.60
C GLU A 266 -7.98 6.12 3.46
N HIS A 267 -7.72 7.40 3.79
CA HIS A 267 -7.60 8.47 2.81
C HIS A 267 -6.39 8.29 1.89
N ILE A 268 -5.21 8.00 2.44
CA ILE A 268 -4.01 7.75 1.64
C ILE A 268 -4.24 6.56 0.69
N ALA A 269 -4.80 5.45 1.18
CA ALA A 269 -5.10 4.28 0.36
C ALA A 269 -6.11 4.58 -0.76
N LYS A 270 -7.17 5.33 -0.44
CA LYS A 270 -8.19 5.73 -1.42
C LYS A 270 -7.60 6.60 -2.52
N GLU A 271 -6.94 7.71 -2.17
CA GLU A 271 -6.35 8.66 -3.13
C GLU A 271 -5.28 8.00 -4.00
N MET A 272 -4.49 7.08 -3.43
CA MET A 272 -3.49 6.30 -4.15
C MET A 272 -4.14 5.39 -5.21
N LYS A 273 -5.17 4.61 -4.83
CA LYS A 273 -5.95 3.79 -5.76
C LYS A 273 -6.58 4.63 -6.87
N MET A 274 -7.28 5.70 -6.49
CA MET A 274 -7.93 6.61 -7.45
C MET A 274 -6.94 7.18 -8.46
N THR A 275 -5.76 7.63 -8.02
CA THR A 275 -4.73 8.17 -8.92
C THR A 275 -4.20 7.12 -9.89
N ILE A 276 -3.85 5.92 -9.39
CA ILE A 276 -3.28 4.85 -10.21
C ILE A 276 -4.30 4.33 -11.23
N PHE A 277 -5.52 4.02 -10.79
CA PHE A 277 -6.55 3.43 -11.67
C PHE A 277 -7.09 4.44 -12.68
N LYS A 278 -7.23 5.73 -12.30
CA LYS A 278 -7.57 6.79 -13.24
C LYS A 278 -6.56 6.87 -14.39
N ASN A 279 -5.26 6.83 -14.11
CA ASN A 279 -4.23 6.85 -15.16
C ASN A 279 -4.34 5.64 -16.12
N ILE A 280 -4.65 4.45 -15.60
CA ILE A 280 -4.84 3.21 -16.39
C ILE A 280 -6.08 3.29 -17.29
N ILE A 281 -7.15 3.92 -16.79
CA ILE A 281 -8.38 4.18 -17.53
C ILE A 281 -8.14 5.23 -18.62
N GLU A 282 -7.47 6.35 -18.30
CA GLU A 282 -7.14 7.43 -19.24
C GLU A 282 -6.16 6.99 -20.34
N GLU A 283 -5.21 6.08 -20.05
CA GLU A 283 -4.35 5.47 -21.08
C GLU A 283 -5.06 4.38 -21.92
N ASN A 284 -6.34 4.08 -21.63
CA ASN A 284 -7.13 3.02 -22.27
C ASN A 284 -6.41 1.66 -22.29
N ALA A 285 -5.70 1.35 -21.19
CA ALA A 285 -4.83 0.20 -21.11
C ALA A 285 -5.63 -1.11 -21.13
N LYS A 286 -5.06 -2.16 -21.75
CA LYS A 286 -5.63 -3.51 -21.65
C LYS A 286 -5.32 -4.10 -20.28
N ILE A 287 -6.28 -4.85 -19.73
CA ILE A 287 -6.21 -5.39 -18.37
C ILE A 287 -6.51 -6.89 -18.33
N CYS A 288 -5.84 -7.59 -17.42
CA CYS A 288 -6.16 -8.94 -17.00
C CYS A 288 -6.51 -8.92 -15.51
N ILE A 289 -7.65 -9.51 -15.15
CA ILE A 289 -8.08 -9.64 -13.74
C ILE A 289 -7.51 -10.94 -13.18
N ILE A 290 -7.02 -10.90 -11.94
CA ILE A 290 -6.63 -12.09 -11.18
C ILE A 290 -7.39 -12.06 -9.86
N ILE A 291 -8.02 -13.18 -9.49
CA ILE A 291 -8.62 -13.34 -8.17
C ILE A 291 -8.07 -14.57 -7.44
N ASP A 292 -8.11 -14.51 -6.12
CA ASP A 292 -7.72 -15.61 -5.24
C ASP A 292 -8.55 -15.54 -3.93
N GLU A 293 -8.92 -16.70 -3.36
CA GLU A 293 -9.72 -16.77 -2.13
C GLU A 293 -8.83 -17.03 -0.91
N ALA A 294 -8.93 -16.14 0.09
CA ALA A 294 -8.24 -16.28 1.37
C ALA A 294 -9.22 -16.50 2.53
N SER A 295 -8.69 -17.11 3.60
CA SER A 295 -9.23 -16.98 4.94
C SER A 295 -8.30 -16.13 5.80
N THR A 296 -8.84 -15.10 6.42
CA THR A 296 -8.13 -14.26 7.41
C THR A 296 -7.85 -15.04 8.71
N VAL A 297 -6.96 -14.52 9.57
CA VAL A 297 -6.71 -15.09 10.92
C VAL A 297 -7.98 -15.16 11.77
N SER A 298 -8.92 -14.23 11.56
CA SER A 298 -10.27 -14.23 12.15
C SER A 298 -11.27 -15.18 11.47
N LYS A 299 -10.82 -16.08 10.58
CA LYS A 299 -11.63 -17.04 9.80
C LYS A 299 -12.71 -16.41 8.88
N LYS A 300 -12.65 -15.10 8.62
CA LYS A 300 -13.49 -14.46 7.60
C LYS A 300 -12.98 -14.86 6.21
N ARG A 301 -13.89 -15.25 5.33
CA ARG A 301 -13.60 -15.54 3.93
C ARG A 301 -13.47 -14.24 3.15
N THR A 302 -12.45 -14.13 2.33
CA THR A 302 -12.08 -12.88 1.66
C THR A 302 -11.63 -13.13 0.23
N LEU A 303 -12.09 -12.28 -0.68
CA LEU A 303 -11.66 -12.24 -2.07
C LEU A 303 -10.51 -11.24 -2.21
N MET A 304 -9.36 -11.68 -2.71
CA MET A 304 -8.27 -10.80 -3.08
C MET A 304 -8.31 -10.56 -4.59
N ILE A 305 -8.27 -9.30 -5.01
CA ILE A 305 -8.41 -8.89 -6.41
C ILE A 305 -7.15 -8.15 -6.85
N TYR A 306 -6.55 -8.59 -7.96
CA TYR A 306 -5.45 -7.93 -8.65
C TYR A 306 -5.82 -7.62 -10.10
N LEU A 307 -5.12 -6.64 -10.64
CA LEU A 307 -5.20 -6.22 -12.03
C LEU A 307 -3.79 -6.21 -12.62
N GLN A 308 -3.56 -6.97 -13.69
CA GLN A 308 -2.35 -6.91 -14.49
C GLN A 308 -2.60 -6.05 -15.74
N CYS A 309 -1.74 -5.07 -16.01
CA CYS A 309 -1.85 -4.19 -17.17
C CYS A 309 -0.48 -3.81 -17.74
N THR A 310 -0.45 -3.44 -19.02
CA THR A 310 0.70 -2.75 -19.64
C THR A 310 0.32 -1.29 -19.92
N VAL A 311 0.97 -0.36 -19.23
CA VAL A 311 0.86 1.09 -19.47
C VAL A 311 1.91 1.56 -20.49
N GLN A 312 1.70 2.70 -21.13
CA GLN A 312 2.59 3.15 -22.21
C GLN A 312 4.01 3.47 -21.72
N SER A 313 4.13 3.89 -20.46
CA SER A 313 5.39 4.27 -19.80
C SER A 313 6.29 3.09 -19.41
N THR A 314 5.80 1.84 -19.46
CA THR A 314 6.57 0.66 -19.02
C THR A 314 6.46 -0.50 -20.01
N PRO A 315 7.57 -1.08 -20.51
CA PRO A 315 7.53 -2.19 -21.47
C PRO A 315 7.20 -3.55 -20.85
N ALA A 316 7.16 -3.65 -19.51
CA ALA A 316 6.80 -4.86 -18.77
C ALA A 316 5.39 -4.73 -18.19
N PRO A 317 4.63 -5.84 -18.06
CA PRO A 317 3.35 -5.84 -17.37
C PRO A 317 3.55 -5.56 -15.87
N ILE A 318 2.60 -4.83 -15.30
CA ILE A 318 2.56 -4.51 -13.87
C ILE A 318 1.34 -5.18 -13.28
N MET A 319 1.50 -5.85 -12.14
CA MET A 319 0.40 -6.38 -11.36
C MET A 319 0.14 -5.47 -10.16
N LEU A 320 -1.10 -5.03 -10.01
CA LEU A 320 -1.55 -4.05 -9.03
C LEU A 320 -2.63 -4.65 -8.13
N PHE A 321 -2.48 -4.48 -6.83
CA PHE A 321 -3.50 -4.84 -5.85
C PHE A 321 -4.70 -3.89 -5.95
N VAL A 322 -5.89 -4.43 -6.17
CA VAL A 322 -7.14 -3.65 -6.26
C VAL A 322 -7.78 -3.54 -4.88
N ALA A 323 -8.13 -4.69 -4.29
CA ALA A 323 -8.79 -4.75 -2.98
C ALA A 323 -8.71 -6.14 -2.35
N LEU A 324 -8.94 -6.16 -1.03
CA LEU A 324 -9.38 -7.33 -0.27
C LEU A 324 -10.83 -7.06 0.18
N LYS A 325 -11.77 -7.93 -0.21
CA LYS A 325 -13.20 -7.78 0.13
C LYS A 325 -13.68 -8.99 0.93
N GLU A 326 -14.53 -8.76 1.93
CA GLU A 326 -15.15 -9.83 2.72
C GLU A 326 -16.30 -10.47 1.92
N LEU A 327 -16.33 -11.80 1.85
CA LEU A 327 -17.37 -12.53 1.13
C LEU A 327 -18.44 -13.05 2.09
N ALA A 328 -19.71 -12.70 1.83
CA ALA A 328 -20.85 -13.26 2.54
C ALA A 328 -21.04 -14.77 2.24
N SER A 329 -20.69 -15.22 1.03
CA SER A 329 -20.70 -16.63 0.64
C SER A 329 -19.66 -16.92 -0.43
N THR A 330 -19.26 -18.19 -0.58
CA THR A 330 -18.30 -18.67 -1.59
C THR A 330 -18.97 -19.09 -2.90
N THR A 331 -20.18 -18.60 -3.17
CA THR A 331 -20.87 -18.89 -4.43
C THR A 331 -20.25 -18.07 -5.56
N ALA A 332 -20.22 -18.63 -6.76
CA ALA A 332 -19.71 -17.95 -7.94
C ALA A 332 -20.44 -16.62 -8.22
N GLU A 333 -21.73 -16.54 -7.91
CA GLU A 333 -22.52 -15.32 -8.03
C GLU A 333 -22.11 -14.25 -7.01
N CYS A 334 -21.90 -14.62 -5.74
CA CYS A 334 -21.43 -13.68 -4.73
C CYS A 334 -20.02 -13.15 -5.07
N ILE A 335 -19.12 -14.02 -5.55
CA ILE A 335 -17.78 -13.63 -5.99
C ILE A 335 -17.86 -12.70 -7.21
N PHE A 336 -18.66 -13.05 -8.23
CA PHE A 336 -18.84 -12.25 -9.45
C PHE A 336 -19.41 -10.85 -9.16
N ASN A 337 -20.48 -10.77 -8.36
CA ASN A 337 -21.09 -9.49 -7.98
C ASN A 337 -20.14 -8.64 -7.12
N THR A 338 -19.37 -9.26 -6.23
CA THR A 338 -18.33 -8.58 -5.41
C THR A 338 -17.19 -8.05 -6.29
N LEU A 339 -16.77 -8.82 -7.30
CA LEU A 339 -15.74 -8.41 -8.26
C LEU A 339 -16.18 -7.20 -9.07
N LEU A 340 -17.35 -7.25 -9.72
CA LEU A 340 -17.83 -6.16 -10.57
C LEU A 340 -18.11 -4.88 -9.78
N SER A 341 -18.75 -4.98 -8.61
CA SER A 341 -18.97 -3.80 -7.74
C SER A 341 -17.64 -3.17 -7.32
N THR A 342 -16.64 -3.97 -6.94
CA THR A 342 -15.32 -3.47 -6.54
C THR A 342 -14.53 -2.82 -7.68
N LEU A 343 -14.66 -3.33 -8.90
CA LEU A 343 -14.05 -2.71 -10.09
C LEU A 343 -14.73 -1.38 -10.42
N ASN A 344 -16.06 -1.32 -10.33
CA ASN A 344 -16.84 -0.11 -10.52
C ASN A 344 -16.55 0.95 -9.44
N ASP A 345 -16.40 0.56 -8.17
CA ASP A 345 -15.92 1.42 -7.07
C ASP A 345 -14.56 2.08 -7.39
N CYS A 346 -13.73 1.40 -8.18
CA CYS A 346 -12.40 1.86 -8.62
C CYS A 346 -12.43 2.63 -9.96
N GLY A 347 -13.61 2.86 -10.55
CA GLY A 347 -13.80 3.58 -11.81
C GLY A 347 -13.76 2.71 -13.09
N PHE A 348 -13.55 1.39 -12.97
CA PHE A 348 -13.58 0.48 -14.11
C PHE A 348 -15.04 0.13 -14.48
N THR A 349 -15.67 0.97 -15.30
CA THR A 349 -17.07 0.79 -15.71
C THR A 349 -17.25 -0.43 -16.63
N ASN A 350 -18.49 -0.88 -16.80
CA ASN A 350 -18.80 -2.04 -17.66
C ASN A 350 -18.40 -1.80 -19.13
N GLU A 351 -18.49 -0.56 -19.61
CA GLU A 351 -18.08 -0.15 -20.95
C GLU A 351 -16.56 -0.28 -21.13
N TYR A 352 -15.79 0.16 -20.12
CA TYR A 352 -14.34 -0.01 -20.11
C TYR A 352 -13.96 -1.50 -20.06
N LEU A 353 -14.62 -2.29 -19.21
CA LEU A 353 -14.37 -3.73 -19.12
C LEU A 353 -14.65 -4.44 -20.45
N LYS A 354 -15.78 -4.14 -21.13
CA LYS A 354 -16.09 -4.68 -22.46
C LYS A 354 -15.03 -4.35 -23.52
N ALA A 355 -14.43 -3.16 -23.46
CA ALA A 355 -13.41 -2.75 -24.42
C ALA A 355 -12.00 -3.25 -24.09
N ASN A 356 -11.67 -3.44 -22.81
CA ASN A 356 -10.27 -3.54 -22.33
C ASN A 356 -9.93 -4.75 -21.47
N LEU A 357 -10.91 -5.50 -20.95
CA LEU A 357 -10.65 -6.76 -20.27
C LEU A 357 -10.25 -7.81 -21.31
N ILE A 358 -9.01 -8.29 -21.27
CA ILE A 358 -8.52 -9.29 -22.24
C ILE A 358 -8.49 -10.71 -21.67
N ALA A 359 -8.37 -10.86 -20.35
CA ALA A 359 -8.17 -12.15 -19.71
C ALA A 359 -8.56 -12.14 -18.23
N PHE A 360 -8.88 -13.32 -17.72
CA PHE A 360 -9.17 -13.57 -16.31
C PHE A 360 -8.40 -14.79 -15.82
N CYS A 361 -7.72 -14.69 -14.68
CA CYS A 361 -6.85 -15.73 -14.14
C CYS A 361 -7.22 -16.08 -12.69
N SER A 362 -7.21 -17.38 -12.36
CA SER A 362 -7.40 -17.89 -10.99
C SER A 362 -6.55 -19.13 -10.76
N ASP A 363 -6.42 -19.51 -9.49
CA ASP A 363 -5.89 -20.79 -9.01
C ASP A 363 -6.49 -22.04 -9.71
N GLY A 364 -7.76 -22.01 -10.09
CA GLY A 364 -8.47 -23.13 -10.70
C GLY A 364 -9.55 -23.78 -9.83
N ALA A 365 -9.93 -23.21 -8.70
CA ALA A 365 -11.04 -23.68 -7.90
C ALA A 365 -12.34 -23.82 -8.73
N ASN A 366 -13.09 -24.91 -8.54
CA ASN A 366 -14.32 -25.19 -9.30
C ASN A 366 -15.41 -24.11 -9.12
N THR A 367 -15.42 -23.39 -7.99
CA THR A 367 -16.30 -22.23 -7.76
C THR A 367 -15.93 -21.04 -8.66
N VAL A 368 -14.68 -20.94 -9.09
CA VAL A 368 -14.17 -19.83 -9.90
C VAL A 368 -14.08 -20.20 -11.38
N LEU A 369 -13.40 -21.30 -11.74
CA LEU A 369 -13.22 -21.73 -13.15
C LEU A 369 -14.18 -22.84 -13.60
N GLY A 370 -15.20 -23.18 -12.80
CA GLY A 370 -16.15 -24.25 -13.12
C GLY A 370 -17.03 -23.95 -14.34
N ARG A 371 -17.01 -24.85 -15.32
CA ARG A 371 -17.61 -24.63 -16.67
C ARG A 371 -19.11 -24.35 -16.71
N LYS A 372 -19.89 -24.78 -15.72
CA LYS A 372 -21.37 -24.70 -15.72
C LYS A 372 -21.93 -23.49 -14.98
N SER A 373 -21.22 -23.00 -13.97
CA SER A 373 -21.75 -22.01 -13.02
C SER A 373 -20.67 -21.24 -12.27
N GLY A 374 -19.39 -21.36 -12.68
CA GLY A 374 -18.28 -20.64 -12.06
C GLY A 374 -18.24 -19.16 -12.46
N VAL A 375 -17.42 -18.39 -11.73
CA VAL A 375 -17.18 -16.96 -12.01
C VAL A 375 -16.72 -16.76 -13.46
N ALA A 376 -15.87 -17.65 -13.99
CA ALA A 376 -15.41 -17.61 -15.37
C ALA A 376 -16.54 -17.75 -16.40
N THR A 377 -17.52 -18.64 -16.16
CA THR A 377 -18.72 -18.76 -17.02
C THR A 377 -19.52 -17.47 -17.00
N LYS A 378 -19.76 -16.89 -15.82
CA LYS A 378 -20.46 -15.60 -15.66
C LYS A 378 -19.72 -14.42 -16.30
N LEU A 379 -18.39 -14.42 -16.28
CA LEU A 379 -17.58 -13.44 -16.99
C LEU A 379 -17.70 -13.61 -18.51
N LEU A 380 -17.66 -14.84 -19.04
CA LEU A 380 -17.87 -15.10 -20.47
C LEU A 380 -19.28 -14.72 -20.96
N GLU A 381 -20.32 -14.88 -20.12
CA GLU A 381 -21.68 -14.41 -20.41
C GLU A 381 -21.77 -12.89 -20.61
N ASN A 382 -20.90 -12.10 -19.95
CA ASN A 382 -20.90 -10.64 -20.00
C ASN A 382 -19.80 -10.05 -20.92
N PHE A 383 -18.70 -10.79 -21.09
CA PHE A 383 -17.48 -10.42 -21.82
C PHE A 383 -17.01 -11.64 -22.64
N PRO A 384 -17.65 -11.95 -23.78
CA PRO A 384 -17.45 -13.22 -24.48
C PRO A 384 -16.06 -13.39 -25.13
N GLU A 385 -15.31 -12.30 -25.32
CA GLU A 385 -14.00 -12.30 -25.98
C GLU A 385 -12.81 -12.55 -25.03
N ILE A 386 -13.03 -12.72 -23.72
CA ILE A 386 -11.94 -12.81 -22.75
C ILE A 386 -11.31 -14.20 -22.68
N ILE A 387 -9.99 -14.24 -22.47
CA ILE A 387 -9.25 -15.48 -22.25
C ILE A 387 -9.36 -15.90 -20.78
N ILE A 388 -10.02 -17.02 -20.52
CA ILE A 388 -10.02 -17.65 -19.19
C ILE A 388 -8.72 -18.46 -19.02
N TRP A 389 -7.87 -18.04 -18.08
CA TRP A 389 -6.60 -18.68 -17.77
C TRP A 389 -6.63 -19.34 -16.38
N ASN A 390 -5.89 -20.45 -16.26
CA ASN A 390 -5.69 -21.15 -14.99
C ASN A 390 -4.20 -21.05 -14.63
N CYS A 391 -3.92 -20.57 -13.41
CA CYS A 391 -2.60 -20.31 -12.86
C CYS A 391 -1.62 -21.47 -13.12
N LEU A 392 -0.52 -21.19 -13.84
CA LEU A 392 0.45 -22.22 -14.22
C LEU A 392 1.12 -22.89 -13.02
N ASN A 393 1.30 -22.18 -11.91
CA ASN A 393 1.86 -22.76 -10.68
C ASN A 393 0.92 -23.78 -10.06
N HIS A 394 -0.38 -23.47 -9.99
CA HIS A 394 -1.37 -24.40 -9.47
C HIS A 394 -1.53 -25.60 -10.41
N ARG A 395 -1.61 -25.37 -11.74
CA ARG A 395 -1.58 -26.46 -12.74
C ARG A 395 -0.36 -27.37 -12.61
N LEU A 396 0.82 -26.81 -12.34
CA LEU A 396 2.07 -27.54 -12.13
C LEU A 396 2.01 -28.41 -10.87
N HIS A 397 1.56 -27.83 -9.74
CA HIS A 397 1.40 -28.56 -8.49
C HIS A 397 0.38 -29.69 -8.64
N LEU A 398 -0.75 -29.45 -9.33
CA LEU A 398 -1.72 -30.49 -9.67
C LEU A 398 -1.11 -31.62 -10.51
N SER A 399 -0.35 -31.35 -11.58
CA SER A 399 0.26 -32.45 -12.37
C SER A 399 1.14 -33.38 -11.55
N LEU A 400 1.92 -32.83 -10.61
CA LEU A 400 2.75 -33.67 -9.76
C LEU A 400 1.87 -34.43 -8.74
N ASP A 401 0.77 -33.85 -8.24
CA ASP A 401 -0.08 -34.48 -7.21
C ASP A 401 -0.93 -35.59 -7.82
N ASP A 402 -1.51 -35.34 -9.00
CA ASP A 402 -2.16 -36.32 -9.86
C ASP A 402 -1.21 -37.53 -10.08
N SER A 403 0.01 -37.28 -10.58
CA SER A 403 0.99 -38.34 -10.89
C SER A 403 1.47 -39.15 -9.69
N ILE A 404 1.52 -38.52 -8.51
CA ILE A 404 1.95 -39.17 -7.25
C ILE A 404 0.79 -39.90 -6.58
N SER A 405 -0.45 -39.43 -6.74
CA SER A 405 -1.65 -40.09 -6.22
C SER A 405 -1.86 -41.48 -6.83
N GLU A 406 -1.50 -41.64 -8.11
CA GLU A 406 -1.58 -42.88 -8.87
C GLU A 406 -0.52 -43.93 -8.41
N ILE A 407 0.57 -43.49 -7.76
CA ILE A 407 1.68 -44.36 -7.34
C ILE A 407 1.64 -44.60 -5.84
N LYS A 408 0.96 -45.68 -5.45
CA LYS A 408 0.71 -46.09 -4.05
C LYS A 408 1.98 -46.13 -3.18
N GLN A 409 3.14 -46.46 -3.76
CA GLN A 409 4.42 -46.52 -3.06
C GLN A 409 4.86 -45.15 -2.51
N VAL A 410 4.58 -44.04 -3.22
CA VAL A 410 4.92 -42.69 -2.74
C VAL A 410 4.14 -42.33 -1.48
N ASN A 411 2.92 -42.84 -1.32
CA ASN A 411 2.16 -42.65 -0.07
C ASN A 411 2.89 -43.26 1.14
N HIS A 412 3.64 -44.36 1.00
CA HIS A 412 4.44 -44.89 2.12
C HIS A 412 5.58 -43.94 2.52
N LEU A 413 6.24 -43.30 1.56
CA LEU A 413 7.27 -42.28 1.84
C LEU A 413 6.64 -41.06 2.54
N LYS A 414 5.57 -40.52 1.97
CA LYS A 414 4.78 -39.40 2.52
C LYS A 414 4.29 -39.67 3.95
N ILE A 415 3.74 -40.85 4.23
CA ILE A 415 3.29 -41.26 5.57
C ILE A 415 4.47 -41.29 6.55
N PHE A 416 5.61 -41.86 6.14
CA PHE A 416 6.79 -41.95 7.00
C PHE A 416 7.36 -40.58 7.36
N LEU A 417 7.56 -39.71 6.36
CA LEU A 417 8.10 -38.37 6.59
C LEU A 417 7.11 -37.49 7.38
N ASN A 418 5.79 -37.62 7.16
CA ASN A 418 4.79 -36.99 8.02
C ASN A 418 4.81 -37.54 9.46
N LYS A 419 5.11 -38.83 9.66
CA LYS A 419 5.30 -39.39 11.00
C LYS A 419 6.53 -38.81 11.68
N ILE A 420 7.64 -38.59 10.96
CA ILE A 420 8.80 -37.85 11.48
C ILE A 420 8.37 -36.43 11.90
N TYR A 421 7.68 -35.69 11.03
CA TYR A 421 7.15 -34.35 11.35
C TYR A 421 6.27 -34.36 12.61
N SER A 422 5.30 -35.27 12.72
CA SER A 422 4.43 -35.35 13.90
C SER A 422 5.20 -35.60 15.20
N ASN A 423 6.22 -36.47 15.19
CA ASN A 423 7.04 -36.72 16.38
C ASN A 423 7.77 -35.45 16.86
N TYR A 424 8.30 -34.61 15.97
CA TYR A 424 9.02 -33.38 16.35
C TYR A 424 8.14 -32.13 16.48
N HIS A 425 6.89 -32.18 15.96
CA HIS A 425 5.92 -31.10 16.11
C HIS A 425 5.04 -31.23 17.35
N GLN A 426 4.80 -32.45 17.83
CA GLN A 426 3.95 -32.74 19.01
C GLN A 426 4.75 -33.06 20.27
N SER A 427 6.08 -33.08 20.21
CA SER A 427 6.94 -33.44 21.33
C SER A 427 7.12 -32.32 22.36
N ASN A 428 7.22 -32.73 23.62
CA ASN A 428 7.61 -31.88 24.73
C ASN A 428 9.07 -31.40 24.58
N LYS A 429 9.45 -30.31 25.27
CA LYS A 429 10.82 -29.73 25.29
C LYS A 429 11.94 -30.79 25.48
N SER A 430 11.65 -31.91 26.16
CA SER A 430 12.60 -33.01 26.41
C SER A 430 13.02 -33.81 25.17
N GLN A 431 12.12 -34.17 24.25
CA GLN A 431 12.50 -34.96 23.07
C GLN A 431 13.28 -34.14 22.05
N ASN A 432 12.94 -32.84 21.90
CA ASN A 432 13.72 -31.93 21.07
C ASN A 432 15.13 -31.72 21.67
N LYS A 433 15.25 -31.58 23.00
CA LYS A 433 16.56 -31.52 23.68
C LYS A 433 17.40 -32.80 23.51
N LEU A 434 16.77 -33.98 23.47
CA LEU A 434 17.46 -35.24 23.16
C LEU A 434 17.94 -35.29 21.69
N LEU A 435 17.16 -34.75 20.75
CA LEU A 435 17.58 -34.64 19.35
C LEU A 435 18.75 -33.65 19.20
N GLU A 436 18.68 -32.50 19.88
CA GLU A 436 19.75 -31.49 19.91
C GLU A 436 21.05 -32.03 20.51
N ASN A 437 20.99 -32.87 21.54
CA ASN A 437 22.18 -33.52 22.09
C ASN A 437 22.83 -34.46 21.06
N VAL A 438 22.06 -35.38 20.47
CA VAL A 438 22.58 -36.30 19.43
C VAL A 438 23.11 -35.54 18.20
N ALA A 439 22.55 -34.38 17.90
CA ALA A 439 23.04 -33.51 16.82
C ALA A 439 24.34 -32.78 17.16
N LYS A 440 24.55 -32.38 18.42
CA LYS A 440 25.84 -31.86 18.90
C LYS A 440 26.92 -32.94 18.88
N ASP A 441 26.59 -34.14 19.35
CA ASP A 441 27.50 -35.29 19.38
C ASP A 441 27.96 -35.71 17.96
N LEU A 442 27.17 -35.40 16.92
CA LEU A 442 27.47 -35.69 15.52
C LEU A 442 27.91 -34.46 14.70
N GLU A 443 28.04 -33.28 15.33
CA GLU A 443 28.36 -31.99 14.68
C GLU A 443 27.45 -31.65 13.47
N ILE A 444 26.14 -31.91 13.61
CA ILE A 444 25.13 -31.69 12.55
C ILE A 444 24.14 -30.60 12.96
N GLU A 445 23.97 -29.58 12.13
CA GLU A 445 22.91 -28.58 12.31
C GLU A 445 21.54 -29.17 11.90
N ILE A 446 20.57 -29.17 12.82
CA ILE A 446 19.20 -29.63 12.53
C ILE A 446 18.41 -28.51 11.86
N VAL A 447 18.16 -28.66 10.56
CA VAL A 447 17.12 -27.86 9.88
C VAL A 447 15.74 -28.28 10.38
N LYS A 448 14.90 -27.31 10.77
CA LYS A 448 13.52 -27.56 11.23
C LYS A 448 12.73 -28.36 10.19
N ILE A 449 12.35 -29.59 10.54
CA ILE A 449 11.57 -30.47 9.67
C ILE A 449 10.16 -29.89 9.48
N GLY A 450 9.83 -29.53 8.25
CA GLY A 450 8.53 -28.99 7.86
C GLY A 450 7.48 -30.07 7.60
N ARG A 451 6.21 -29.66 7.51
CA ARG A 451 5.10 -30.54 7.11
C ARG A 451 5.15 -30.79 5.60
N ILE A 452 5.02 -32.06 5.20
CA ILE A 452 4.88 -32.44 3.79
C ILE A 452 3.43 -32.26 3.35
N MET A 453 3.23 -31.70 2.16
CA MET A 453 1.93 -31.19 1.68
C MET A 453 1.37 -30.04 2.53
N GLY A 454 2.21 -29.06 2.84
CA GLY A 454 1.74 -27.69 3.09
C GLY A 454 1.30 -27.00 1.77
N PRO A 455 0.71 -25.80 1.84
CA PRO A 455 0.49 -24.95 0.66
C PRO A 455 1.81 -24.79 -0.11
N ARG A 456 1.77 -24.80 -1.45
CA ARG A 456 2.96 -24.84 -2.34
C ARG A 456 3.79 -26.12 -2.15
N TRP A 457 3.15 -27.25 -2.41
CA TRP A 457 3.63 -28.58 -2.07
C TRP A 457 5.06 -28.92 -2.51
N ALA A 458 5.51 -28.50 -3.70
CA ALA A 458 6.86 -28.81 -4.20
C ALA A 458 7.96 -28.23 -3.29
N ALA A 459 7.89 -26.94 -2.95
CA ALA A 459 8.90 -26.27 -2.12
C ALA A 459 8.85 -26.77 -0.66
N CYS A 460 7.65 -26.91 -0.09
CA CYS A 460 7.49 -27.44 1.28
C CYS A 460 7.99 -28.89 1.42
N SER A 461 7.74 -29.72 0.41
CA SER A 461 8.19 -31.12 0.43
C SER A 461 9.68 -31.25 0.15
N LEU A 462 10.25 -30.40 -0.71
CA LEU A 462 11.71 -30.31 -0.88
C LEU A 462 12.36 -29.97 0.46
N GLN A 463 11.93 -28.89 1.12
CA GLN A 463 12.49 -28.48 2.40
C GLN A 463 12.41 -29.60 3.47
N ALA A 464 11.26 -30.28 3.58
CA ALA A 464 11.09 -31.36 4.53
C ALA A 464 11.92 -32.61 4.19
N ALA A 465 12.01 -32.99 2.90
CA ALA A 465 12.82 -34.11 2.45
C ALA A 465 14.32 -33.83 2.65
N THR A 466 14.80 -32.65 2.27
CA THR A 466 16.18 -32.19 2.49
C THR A 466 16.51 -32.13 3.99
N ALA A 467 15.59 -31.65 4.85
CA ALA A 467 15.80 -31.65 6.30
C ALA A 467 15.96 -33.08 6.86
N VAL A 468 15.14 -34.04 6.40
CA VAL A 468 15.29 -35.46 6.79
C VAL A 468 16.55 -36.10 6.22
N TRP A 469 17.00 -35.68 5.03
CA TRP A 469 18.27 -36.13 4.44
C TRP A 469 19.49 -35.63 5.23
N CYS A 470 19.55 -34.33 5.57
CA CYS A 470 20.63 -33.76 6.37
C CYS A 470 20.65 -34.32 7.80
N ALA A 471 19.47 -34.48 8.43
CA ALA A 471 19.35 -35.02 9.78
C ALA A 471 19.36 -36.56 9.83
N HIS A 472 19.55 -37.28 8.71
CA HIS A 472 19.38 -38.73 8.64
C HIS A 472 20.16 -39.54 9.70
N PRO A 473 21.46 -39.31 9.96
CA PRO A 473 22.18 -40.04 11.00
C PRO A 473 21.70 -39.68 12.42
N VAL A 474 21.42 -38.41 12.69
CA VAL A 474 20.85 -37.93 13.97
C VAL A 474 19.50 -38.63 14.24
N LEU A 475 18.63 -38.68 13.22
CA LEU A 475 17.33 -39.34 13.29
C LEU A 475 17.47 -40.85 13.50
N TYR A 476 18.43 -41.51 12.86
CA TYR A 476 18.69 -42.94 13.06
C TYR A 476 19.16 -43.24 14.48
N MET A 477 20.14 -42.48 14.99
CA MET A 477 20.67 -42.66 16.34
C MET A 477 19.61 -42.37 17.40
N HIS A 478 18.81 -41.30 17.23
CA HIS A 478 17.70 -40.99 18.13
C HIS A 478 16.65 -42.11 18.13
N PHE A 479 16.15 -42.53 16.96
CA PHE A 479 15.12 -43.57 16.88
C PHE A 479 15.62 -44.97 17.21
N SER A 480 16.93 -45.24 17.20
CA SER A 480 17.48 -46.53 17.63
C SER A 480 17.26 -46.74 19.14
N HIS A 481 17.28 -45.66 19.93
CA HIS A 481 16.99 -45.68 21.36
C HIS A 481 15.48 -45.61 21.68
N SER A 482 14.69 -44.87 20.90
CA SER A 482 13.26 -44.61 21.21
C SER A 482 12.25 -45.44 20.40
N HIS A 483 12.51 -45.69 19.12
CA HIS A 483 11.52 -46.21 18.17
C HIS A 483 12.15 -47.14 17.12
N SER A 484 12.46 -48.37 17.51
CA SER A 484 13.15 -49.36 16.67
C SER A 484 12.50 -49.60 15.30
N GLY A 485 11.18 -49.41 15.16
CA GLY A 485 10.48 -49.49 13.87
C GLY A 485 10.78 -48.34 12.90
N LEU A 486 11.05 -47.12 13.41
CA LEU A 486 11.49 -45.98 12.60
C LEU A 486 12.97 -46.12 12.23
N ALA A 487 13.81 -46.51 13.19
CA ALA A 487 15.23 -46.79 12.95
C ALA A 487 15.44 -47.86 11.86
N LYS A 488 14.70 -48.98 11.91
CA LYS A 488 14.71 -50.05 10.89
C LYS A 488 14.30 -49.59 9.48
N ARG A 489 13.62 -48.44 9.36
CA ARG A 489 13.25 -47.84 8.07
C ARG A 489 14.29 -46.86 7.57
N LEU A 490 14.90 -46.06 8.46
CA LEU A 490 16.07 -45.23 8.12
C LEU A 490 17.28 -46.09 7.71
N SER A 491 17.49 -47.24 8.35
CA SER A 491 18.55 -48.19 7.95
C SER A 491 18.21 -49.01 6.70
N ASN A 492 17.13 -48.71 5.96
CA ASN A 492 16.80 -49.40 4.71
C ASN A 492 17.41 -48.65 3.52
N ILE A 493 18.28 -49.31 2.74
CA ILE A 493 18.93 -48.71 1.56
C ILE A 493 17.89 -48.18 0.58
N ASN A 494 16.79 -48.93 0.38
CA ASN A 494 15.69 -48.53 -0.50
C ASN A 494 15.09 -47.19 -0.06
N PHE A 495 14.95 -46.93 1.25
CA PHE A 495 14.39 -45.67 1.75
C PHE A 495 15.32 -44.49 1.47
N LEU A 496 16.64 -44.66 1.60
CA LEU A 496 17.60 -43.61 1.29
C LEU A 496 17.62 -43.30 -0.22
N GLN A 497 17.50 -44.33 -1.06
CA GLN A 497 17.35 -44.18 -2.52
C GLN A 497 16.03 -43.48 -2.90
N ASP A 498 14.91 -43.91 -2.31
CA ASP A 498 13.59 -43.29 -2.50
C ASP A 498 13.58 -41.80 -2.10
N LEU A 499 14.27 -41.47 -0.99
CA LEU A 499 14.40 -40.10 -0.50
C LEU A 499 15.27 -39.23 -1.44
N ALA A 500 16.40 -39.76 -1.91
CA ALA A 500 17.28 -39.07 -2.86
C ALA A 500 16.57 -38.77 -4.19
N LEU A 501 15.93 -39.78 -4.80
CA LEU A 501 15.15 -39.63 -6.03
C LEU A 501 14.08 -38.55 -5.90
N MET A 502 13.37 -38.54 -4.77
CA MET A 502 12.32 -37.56 -4.52
C MET A 502 12.87 -36.16 -4.29
N ILE A 503 14.05 -35.99 -3.66
CA ILE A 503 14.72 -34.68 -3.56
C ILE A 503 15.12 -34.20 -4.95
N ASP A 504 15.76 -35.04 -5.78
CA ASP A 504 16.20 -34.66 -7.14
C ASP A 504 15.01 -34.24 -8.03
N ILE A 505 13.87 -34.95 -7.95
CA ILE A 505 12.61 -34.55 -8.63
C ILE A 505 12.07 -33.22 -8.07
N LEU A 506 12.02 -33.07 -6.74
CA LEU A 506 11.46 -31.88 -6.10
C LEU A 506 12.34 -30.63 -6.28
N GLU A 507 13.66 -30.76 -6.44
CA GLU A 507 14.57 -29.67 -6.82
C GLU A 507 14.15 -29.07 -8.18
N GLU A 508 13.96 -29.90 -9.21
CA GLU A 508 13.55 -29.43 -10.55
C GLU A 508 12.15 -28.78 -10.55
N PHE A 509 11.19 -29.34 -9.82
CA PHE A 509 9.87 -28.71 -9.65
C PHE A 509 9.92 -27.40 -8.86
N SER A 510 10.80 -27.28 -7.86
CA SER A 510 10.97 -26.04 -7.10
C SER A 510 11.63 -24.95 -7.93
N LEU A 511 12.65 -25.29 -8.73
CA LEU A 511 13.26 -24.39 -9.72
C LEU A 511 12.24 -23.89 -10.75
N LEU A 512 11.44 -24.80 -11.31
CA LEU A 512 10.40 -24.43 -12.26
C LEU A 512 9.33 -23.53 -11.61
N SER A 513 8.81 -23.90 -10.44
CA SER A 513 7.79 -23.12 -9.74
C SER A 513 8.29 -21.71 -9.40
N THR A 514 9.52 -21.57 -8.91
CA THR A 514 10.14 -20.27 -8.60
C THR A 514 10.32 -19.43 -9.88
N ALA A 515 10.74 -20.02 -10.99
CA ALA A 515 10.89 -19.31 -12.26
C ALA A 515 9.54 -18.87 -12.86
N LEU A 516 8.48 -19.67 -12.68
CA LEU A 516 7.12 -19.33 -13.09
C LEU A 516 6.48 -18.24 -12.22
N GLN A 517 6.85 -18.12 -10.94
CA GLN A 517 6.43 -17.05 -10.01
C GLN A 517 7.07 -15.67 -10.28
N SER A 518 8.00 -15.56 -11.23
CA SER A 518 8.61 -14.27 -11.59
C SER A 518 7.60 -13.37 -12.30
N SER A 519 7.50 -12.10 -11.91
CA SER A 519 6.69 -11.07 -12.59
C SER A 519 7.10 -10.82 -14.04
N SER A 520 8.32 -11.23 -14.42
CA SER A 520 8.83 -11.19 -15.81
C SER A 520 8.38 -12.36 -16.68
N THR A 521 7.66 -13.34 -16.13
CA THR A 521 7.32 -14.57 -16.85
C THR A 521 6.02 -14.42 -17.63
N ASN A 522 6.12 -14.61 -18.95
CA ASN A 522 5.00 -14.66 -19.88
C ASN A 522 4.77 -16.11 -20.37
N ILE A 523 3.74 -16.31 -21.19
CA ILE A 523 3.31 -17.61 -21.70
C ILE A 523 4.47 -18.35 -22.42
N GLN A 524 5.18 -17.66 -23.31
CA GLN A 524 6.30 -18.22 -24.07
C GLN A 524 7.46 -18.67 -23.17
N LYS A 525 7.88 -17.82 -22.21
CA LYS A 525 8.95 -18.14 -21.25
C LYS A 525 8.54 -19.31 -20.35
N ALA A 526 7.29 -19.34 -19.89
CA ALA A 526 6.75 -20.44 -19.10
C ALA A 526 6.80 -21.77 -19.85
N GLN A 527 6.37 -21.81 -21.13
CA GLN A 527 6.41 -23.02 -21.94
C GLN A 527 7.85 -23.51 -22.18
N LYS A 528 8.81 -22.61 -22.43
CA LYS A 528 10.24 -22.95 -22.53
C LYS A 528 10.80 -23.53 -21.23
N LEU A 529 10.40 -23.00 -20.07
CA LEU A 529 10.77 -23.52 -18.74
C LEU A 529 10.17 -24.90 -18.43
N ILE A 530 8.91 -25.15 -18.79
CA ILE A 530 8.28 -26.47 -18.61
C ILE A 530 8.98 -27.51 -19.49
N LYS A 531 9.24 -27.20 -20.77
CA LYS A 531 10.00 -28.08 -21.69
C LYS A 531 11.41 -28.40 -21.17
N ARG A 532 12.14 -27.41 -20.61
CA ARG A 532 13.45 -27.64 -19.95
C ARG A 532 13.33 -28.67 -18.82
N THR A 533 12.28 -28.55 -18.00
CA THR A 533 12.08 -29.38 -16.81
C THR A 533 11.69 -30.81 -17.20
N ILE A 534 10.83 -30.98 -18.20
CA ILE A 534 10.52 -32.30 -18.80
C ILE A 534 11.80 -32.98 -19.28
N LYS A 535 12.66 -32.27 -20.03
CA LYS A 535 13.95 -32.82 -20.49
C LYS A 535 14.89 -33.21 -19.34
N SER A 536 14.86 -32.51 -18.21
CA SER A 536 15.65 -32.90 -17.02
C SER A 536 15.13 -34.20 -16.39
N LEU A 537 13.81 -34.35 -16.30
CA LEU A 537 13.17 -35.59 -15.82
C LEU A 537 13.40 -36.77 -16.78
N GLU A 538 13.44 -36.53 -18.09
CA GLU A 538 13.84 -37.53 -19.10
C GLU A 538 15.28 -38.01 -18.88
N ASN A 539 16.22 -37.09 -18.58
CA ASN A 539 17.59 -37.46 -18.23
C ASN A 539 17.65 -38.35 -16.97
N PHE A 540 16.78 -38.13 -15.98
CA PHE A 540 16.68 -39.00 -14.79
C PHE A 540 16.17 -40.42 -15.09
N LYS A 541 15.58 -40.68 -16.27
CA LYS A 541 15.29 -42.06 -16.74
C LYS A 541 16.56 -42.79 -17.20
N ILE A 542 17.59 -42.05 -17.61
CA ILE A 542 18.83 -42.57 -18.21
C ILE A 542 19.97 -42.61 -17.18
N GLY A 543 20.05 -41.60 -16.31
CA GLY A 543 21.09 -41.48 -15.27
C GLY A 543 20.51 -41.21 -13.88
N SER A 544 21.38 -41.30 -12.87
CA SER A 544 21.08 -40.92 -11.48
C SER A 544 20.98 -39.40 -11.32
N GLY A 545 20.11 -38.95 -10.42
CA GLY A 545 20.08 -37.56 -9.98
C GLY A 545 21.31 -37.18 -9.12
N LYS A 546 21.36 -35.91 -8.69
CA LYS A 546 22.47 -35.36 -7.92
C LYS A 546 22.62 -36.05 -6.55
N HIS A 547 21.52 -36.22 -5.82
CA HIS A 547 21.54 -36.87 -4.50
C HIS A 547 21.69 -38.38 -4.63
N GLU A 548 21.07 -38.98 -5.66
CA GLU A 548 21.22 -40.41 -5.93
C GLU A 548 22.67 -40.81 -6.20
N SER A 549 23.40 -39.99 -6.96
CA SER A 549 24.82 -40.20 -7.26
C SER A 549 25.72 -40.06 -6.02
N GLN A 550 25.25 -39.40 -4.96
CA GLN A 550 25.99 -39.22 -3.71
C GLN A 550 25.84 -40.39 -2.73
N ILE A 551 24.84 -41.26 -2.91
CA ILE A 551 24.51 -42.33 -1.94
C ILE A 551 25.70 -43.25 -1.65
N GLU A 552 26.43 -43.69 -2.67
CA GLU A 552 27.55 -44.62 -2.47
C GLU A 552 28.70 -43.97 -1.68
N GLY A 553 28.99 -42.69 -1.95
CA GLY A 553 29.98 -41.92 -1.19
C GLY A 553 29.52 -41.65 0.25
N LEU A 554 28.23 -41.35 0.45
CA LEU A 554 27.66 -41.10 1.77
C LEU A 554 27.67 -42.35 2.65
N ILE A 555 27.28 -43.52 2.12
CA ILE A 555 27.32 -44.80 2.86
C ILE A 555 28.76 -45.15 3.29
N LYS A 556 29.77 -44.76 2.52
CA LYS A 556 31.20 -44.95 2.84
C LYS A 556 31.77 -43.86 3.76
N SER A 557 31.04 -42.78 4.03
CA SER A 557 31.51 -41.66 4.85
C SER A 557 31.34 -41.93 6.34
N ASP A 558 32.22 -41.35 7.18
CA ASP A 558 32.14 -41.50 8.63
C ASP A 558 30.78 -41.03 9.21
N LYS A 559 30.10 -40.07 8.56
CA LYS A 559 28.77 -39.56 8.98
C LYS A 559 27.65 -40.61 8.96
N PHE A 560 27.82 -41.71 8.24
CA PHE A 560 26.81 -42.77 8.09
C PHE A 560 27.31 -44.16 8.53
N LYS A 561 28.56 -44.24 8.97
CA LYS A 561 29.30 -45.47 9.30
C LYS A 561 28.63 -46.32 10.37
N ASP A 562 27.98 -45.69 11.35
CA ASP A 562 27.26 -46.35 12.43
C ASP A 562 25.84 -46.80 12.06
N ILE A 563 25.39 -46.54 10.82
CA ILE A 563 24.07 -46.98 10.33
C ILE A 563 24.22 -48.34 9.62
N PRO A 564 23.67 -49.45 10.18
CA PRO A 564 23.73 -50.78 9.58
C PRO A 564 22.73 -50.89 8.42
N PHE A 565 23.09 -50.30 7.28
CA PHE A 565 22.29 -50.32 6.06
C PHE A 565 22.00 -51.74 5.56
N LYS A 566 20.72 -52.08 5.46
CA LYS A 566 20.22 -53.39 5.01
C LYS A 566 19.14 -53.21 3.96
N LYS A 567 19.08 -54.08 2.96
CA LYS A 567 17.90 -54.15 2.07
C LYS A 567 16.77 -54.87 2.82
N ASN A 568 15.62 -54.22 2.95
CA ASN A 568 14.44 -54.80 3.59
C ASN A 568 13.22 -54.73 2.67
N ASN A 569 12.85 -55.86 2.08
CA ASN A 569 11.77 -55.99 1.10
C ASN A 569 10.36 -55.83 1.71
N LYS A 570 10.21 -55.68 3.04
CA LYS A 570 8.92 -55.29 3.64
C LYS A 570 8.47 -53.89 3.21
N PHE A 571 9.38 -53.06 2.73
CA PHE A 571 9.07 -51.79 2.08
C PHE A 571 9.55 -51.84 0.63
N ASN A 572 8.60 -51.97 -0.30
CA ASN A 572 8.88 -51.87 -1.73
C ASN A 572 9.48 -50.49 -2.03
N ALA A 573 10.59 -50.47 -2.77
CA ALA A 573 11.17 -49.23 -3.29
C ALA A 573 10.19 -48.53 -4.24
N LEU A 574 10.40 -47.23 -4.47
CA LEU A 574 9.67 -46.48 -5.48
C LEU A 574 9.93 -47.07 -6.88
N PRO A 575 8.90 -47.27 -7.72
CA PRO A 575 9.08 -47.73 -9.08
C PRO A 575 9.61 -46.58 -9.96
N ARG A 576 10.93 -46.29 -9.85
CA ARG A 576 11.63 -45.14 -10.47
C ARG A 576 11.13 -44.80 -11.88
N ASN A 577 11.17 -45.77 -12.79
CA ASN A 577 10.84 -45.54 -14.19
C ASN A 577 9.36 -45.19 -14.38
N MET A 578 8.45 -45.87 -13.68
CA MET A 578 7.02 -45.55 -13.71
C MET A 578 6.73 -44.18 -13.07
N LEU A 579 7.44 -43.83 -11.99
CA LEU A 579 7.32 -42.52 -11.34
C LEU A 579 7.73 -41.39 -12.30
N LEU A 580 8.91 -41.47 -12.88
CA LEU A 580 9.40 -40.46 -13.83
C LEU A 580 8.51 -40.38 -15.07
N GLU A 581 8.13 -41.53 -15.63
CA GLU A 581 7.24 -41.60 -16.80
C GLU A 581 5.87 -41.00 -16.53
N ASN A 582 5.26 -41.29 -15.37
CA ASN A 582 3.96 -40.73 -15.01
C ASN A 582 4.05 -39.21 -14.77
N ILE A 583 5.08 -38.74 -14.07
CA ILE A 583 5.32 -37.30 -13.88
C ILE A 583 5.51 -36.62 -15.26
N ILE A 584 6.31 -37.19 -16.16
CA ILE A 584 6.53 -36.67 -17.52
C ILE A 584 5.22 -36.66 -18.31
N GLN A 585 4.40 -37.71 -18.22
CA GLN A 585 3.09 -37.76 -18.88
C GLN A 585 2.17 -36.67 -18.37
N HIS A 586 2.00 -36.53 -17.06
CA HIS A 586 1.16 -35.47 -16.46
C HIS A 586 1.70 -34.06 -16.76
N MET A 587 3.02 -33.88 -16.79
CA MET A 587 3.66 -32.62 -17.21
C MET A 587 3.35 -32.29 -18.68
N ASN A 588 3.44 -33.26 -19.59
CA ASN A 588 3.03 -33.10 -20.98
C ASN A 588 1.53 -32.82 -21.11
N LEU A 589 0.68 -33.47 -20.29
CA LEU A 589 -0.76 -33.18 -20.23
C LEU A 589 -1.07 -31.76 -19.73
N ARG A 590 -0.15 -31.10 -19.00
CA ARG A 590 -0.26 -29.70 -18.58
C ARG A 590 0.53 -28.73 -19.45
N LEU A 591 1.33 -29.19 -20.43
CA LEU A 591 1.87 -28.32 -21.46
C LEU A 591 0.73 -27.55 -22.14
N LEU A 592 1.12 -26.38 -22.61
CA LEU A 592 0.31 -25.53 -23.45
C LEU A 592 0.32 -26.12 -24.86
N SER A 593 -0.48 -27.18 -25.03
CA SER A 593 -0.63 -27.95 -26.26
C SER A 593 -2.02 -28.58 -26.33
N ASP A 594 -2.81 -28.03 -27.25
CA ASP A 594 -3.68 -28.78 -28.15
C ASP A 594 -4.67 -29.77 -27.51
N ARG A 595 -5.72 -29.22 -26.87
CA ARG A 595 -6.94 -29.97 -26.56
C ARG A 595 -8.18 -29.31 -27.17
N LYS A 596 -8.31 -29.45 -28.49
CA LYS A 596 -9.55 -29.30 -29.28
C LYS A 596 -10.28 -27.94 -29.30
N HIS A 597 -9.81 -26.94 -28.54
CA HIS A 597 -10.30 -25.55 -28.64
C HIS A 597 -9.19 -24.49 -28.71
N ASP A 598 -7.91 -24.85 -28.51
CA ASP A 598 -6.79 -23.90 -28.39
C ASP A 598 -5.89 -23.81 -29.64
N GLU A 599 -6.11 -24.61 -30.70
CA GLU A 599 -5.27 -24.64 -31.92
C GLU A 599 -5.06 -23.24 -32.54
N SER A 600 -6.11 -22.41 -32.54
CA SER A 600 -6.05 -21.05 -33.10
C SER A 600 -5.09 -20.15 -32.31
N ILE A 601 -5.21 -20.13 -30.98
CA ILE A 601 -4.46 -19.25 -30.08
C ILE A 601 -2.95 -19.54 -30.16
N PHE A 602 -2.54 -20.81 -30.24
CA PHE A 602 -1.11 -21.16 -30.33
C PHE A 602 -0.47 -20.81 -31.66
N ASN A 603 -1.22 -20.91 -32.77
CA ASN A 603 -0.73 -20.41 -34.06
C ASN A 603 -0.45 -18.91 -33.99
N TYR A 604 -1.32 -18.11 -33.33
CA TYR A 604 -1.04 -16.69 -33.10
C TYR A 604 0.13 -16.41 -32.14
N PHE A 605 0.41 -17.27 -31.15
CA PHE A 605 1.59 -17.10 -30.29
C PHE A 605 2.92 -17.51 -30.96
N ASN A 606 2.91 -18.51 -31.83
CA ASN A 606 4.08 -18.91 -32.63
C ASN A 606 4.40 -17.85 -33.69
N LEU A 607 3.37 -17.21 -34.26
CA LEU A 607 3.51 -16.03 -35.11
C LEU A 607 4.17 -14.83 -34.39
N LEU A 608 4.31 -14.82 -33.05
CA LEU A 608 5.08 -13.77 -32.36
C LEU A 608 6.59 -14.07 -32.27
N GLU A 609 7.08 -15.18 -32.84
CA GLU A 609 8.51 -15.55 -32.83
C GLU A 609 9.23 -15.02 -34.11
N PRO A 610 10.18 -14.06 -33.99
CA PRO A 610 10.73 -13.32 -35.12
C PRO A 610 11.40 -14.14 -36.23
N SER A 611 11.84 -15.37 -35.92
CA SER A 611 12.48 -16.28 -36.87
C SER A 611 11.51 -16.90 -37.89
N THR A 612 10.21 -16.60 -37.82
CA THR A 612 9.19 -17.21 -38.67
C THR A 612 8.63 -16.29 -39.75
N TRP A 613 9.04 -15.02 -39.81
CA TRP A 613 8.34 -13.98 -40.56
C TRP A 613 9.16 -13.36 -41.72
N PRO A 614 8.52 -13.08 -42.88
CA PRO A 614 9.12 -12.27 -43.94
C PRO A 614 9.27 -10.80 -43.46
N TYR A 615 10.36 -10.16 -43.86
CA TYR A 615 10.97 -9.06 -43.09
C TYR A 615 10.27 -7.69 -43.15
N GLU A 616 9.33 -7.43 -44.06
CA GLU A 616 9.14 -6.05 -44.57
C GLU A 616 7.89 -5.26 -44.14
N GLU A 617 6.84 -5.83 -43.51
CA GLU A 617 5.59 -5.05 -43.26
C GLU A 617 4.98 -5.06 -41.84
N ILE A 618 5.50 -5.83 -40.84
CA ILE A 618 4.73 -6.12 -39.61
C ILE A 618 5.37 -5.61 -38.30
N THR A 619 5.83 -4.35 -38.25
CA THR A 619 6.35 -3.75 -37.00
C THR A 619 5.24 -3.22 -36.07
N SER A 620 4.22 -2.53 -36.59
CA SER A 620 3.19 -1.88 -35.74
C SER A 620 2.18 -2.86 -35.12
N PRO A 621 1.55 -3.80 -35.86
CA PRO A 621 0.61 -4.77 -35.26
C PRO A 621 1.30 -5.69 -34.24
N TRP A 622 2.58 -6.06 -34.48
CA TRP A 622 3.35 -6.92 -33.60
C TRP A 622 3.60 -6.32 -32.22
N ILE A 623 3.96 -5.03 -32.11
CA ILE A 623 4.15 -4.37 -30.80
C ILE A 623 2.85 -4.43 -29.99
N THR A 624 1.72 -4.20 -30.65
CA THR A 624 0.39 -4.22 -30.04
C THR A 624 0.01 -5.64 -29.59
N ALA A 625 0.15 -6.64 -30.45
CA ALA A 625 -0.11 -8.04 -30.11
C ALA A 625 0.78 -8.52 -28.96
N LYS A 626 2.09 -8.26 -29.03
CA LYS A 626 3.06 -8.61 -27.97
C LYS A 626 2.71 -7.97 -26.62
N LYS A 627 2.25 -6.71 -26.60
CA LYS A 627 1.75 -6.05 -25.39
C LYS A 627 0.53 -6.78 -24.82
N ILE A 628 -0.48 -7.08 -25.65
CA ILE A 628 -1.67 -7.84 -25.25
C ILE A 628 -1.29 -9.19 -24.63
N VAL A 629 -0.42 -9.97 -25.29
CA VAL A 629 0.05 -11.27 -24.75
C VAL A 629 0.79 -11.12 -23.43
N SER A 630 1.60 -10.06 -23.26
CA SER A 630 2.28 -9.80 -21.99
C SER A 630 1.35 -9.34 -20.85
N THR A 631 0.17 -8.81 -21.17
CA THR A 631 -0.85 -8.42 -20.19
C THR A 631 -1.56 -9.63 -19.58
N ILE A 632 -1.57 -10.80 -20.23
CA ILE A 632 -2.16 -12.02 -19.69
C ILE A 632 -1.34 -12.52 -18.49
N ALA A 633 -2.00 -12.62 -17.32
CA ALA A 633 -1.38 -13.10 -16.10
C ALA A 633 -1.23 -14.64 -16.12
N VAL A 634 0.01 -15.13 -16.16
CA VAL A 634 0.27 -16.59 -16.22
C VAL A 634 0.30 -17.28 -14.86
N ASN A 635 0.42 -16.50 -13.78
CA ASN A 635 0.48 -16.98 -12.39
C ASN A 635 -0.26 -16.02 -11.44
N SER A 636 -0.62 -16.51 -10.26
CA SER A 636 -1.20 -15.74 -9.15
C SER A 636 -0.19 -15.44 -8.02
N ALA A 637 1.12 -15.42 -8.32
CA ALA A 637 2.17 -15.36 -7.29
C ALA A 637 2.18 -14.05 -6.47
N GLU A 638 1.71 -12.93 -7.03
CA GLU A 638 1.54 -11.70 -6.23
C GLU A 638 0.34 -11.81 -5.27
N ALA A 639 -0.71 -12.58 -5.59
CA ALA A 639 -1.79 -12.85 -4.64
C ALA A 639 -1.28 -13.64 -3.43
N GLU A 640 -0.41 -14.62 -3.67
CA GLU A 640 0.31 -15.34 -2.61
C GLU A 640 1.20 -14.43 -1.74
N ARG A 641 1.83 -13.41 -2.33
CA ARG A 641 2.58 -12.39 -1.57
C ARG A 641 1.64 -11.44 -0.82
N GLY A 642 0.49 -11.11 -1.41
CA GLY A 642 -0.61 -10.39 -0.76
C GLY A 642 -1.10 -11.11 0.50
N PHE A 643 -1.26 -12.44 0.46
CA PHE A 643 -1.60 -13.22 1.65
C PHE A 643 -0.52 -13.15 2.74
N ASN A 644 0.77 -13.13 2.38
CA ASN A 644 1.83 -12.91 3.36
C ASN A 644 1.72 -11.52 4.01
N VAL A 645 1.51 -10.46 3.23
CA VAL A 645 1.31 -9.09 3.75
C VAL A 645 0.05 -9.00 4.62
N MET A 646 -1.05 -9.62 4.19
CA MET A 646 -2.29 -9.75 4.97
C MET A 646 -2.04 -10.40 6.33
N ASN A 647 -1.26 -11.49 6.38
CA ASN A 647 -0.94 -12.21 7.62
C ASN A 647 0.03 -11.44 8.54
N ILE A 648 0.91 -10.60 7.98
CA ILE A 648 1.79 -9.71 8.74
C ILE A 648 0.98 -8.55 9.36
N ILE A 649 0.02 -7.98 8.63
CA ILE A 649 -0.86 -6.91 9.12
C ILE A 649 -1.89 -7.44 10.14
N CYS A 650 -2.53 -8.57 9.83
CA CYS A 650 -3.58 -9.18 10.64
C CYS A 650 -3.00 -10.29 11.53
N THR A 651 -2.22 -9.91 12.54
CA THR A 651 -1.70 -10.83 13.56
C THR A 651 -2.80 -11.24 14.56
N ARG A 652 -2.54 -12.28 15.39
CA ARG A 652 -3.46 -12.68 16.48
C ARG A 652 -3.82 -11.53 17.43
N VAL A 653 -2.89 -10.60 17.65
CA VAL A 653 -3.06 -9.42 18.52
C VAL A 653 -3.77 -8.26 17.79
N ARG A 654 -3.82 -8.29 16.46
CA ARG A 654 -4.49 -7.30 15.58
C ARG A 654 -5.76 -7.85 14.94
N ASN A 655 -6.37 -8.89 15.53
CA ASN A 655 -7.53 -9.60 14.99
C ASN A 655 -8.83 -8.77 14.93
N SER A 656 -8.87 -7.59 15.55
CA SER A 656 -10.01 -6.67 15.56
C SER A 656 -10.10 -5.77 14.33
N LEU A 657 -9.16 -5.85 13.38
CA LEU A 657 -9.20 -5.06 12.14
C LEU A 657 -10.31 -5.57 11.21
N THR A 658 -11.09 -4.64 10.64
CA THR A 658 -12.04 -4.97 9.57
C THR A 658 -11.29 -5.33 8.29
N VAL A 659 -11.93 -6.10 7.41
CA VAL A 659 -11.33 -6.46 6.10
C VAL A 659 -11.07 -5.20 5.26
N GLY A 660 -11.90 -4.15 5.40
CA GLY A 660 -11.66 -2.84 4.79
C GLY A 660 -10.35 -2.20 5.27
N HIS A 661 -10.15 -2.07 6.59
CA HIS A 661 -8.89 -1.52 7.13
C HIS A 661 -7.68 -2.36 6.71
N ILE A 662 -7.80 -3.69 6.68
CA ILE A 662 -6.73 -4.57 6.17
C ILE A 662 -6.45 -4.27 4.69
N SER A 663 -7.48 -4.12 3.86
CA SER A 663 -7.33 -3.77 2.44
C SER A 663 -6.62 -2.43 2.25
N ASP A 664 -6.90 -1.41 3.05
CA ASP A 664 -6.27 -0.09 2.89
C ASP A 664 -4.81 -0.08 3.39
N LEU A 665 -4.51 -0.79 4.47
CA LEU A 665 -3.13 -1.04 4.92
C LEU A 665 -2.34 -1.84 3.87
N MET A 666 -2.97 -2.84 3.23
CA MET A 666 -2.38 -3.58 2.11
C MET A 666 -2.15 -2.69 0.89
N THR A 667 -3.10 -1.82 0.53
CA THR A 667 -2.93 -0.83 -0.55
C THR A 667 -1.67 0.01 -0.33
N ILE A 668 -1.50 0.60 0.86
CA ILE A 668 -0.32 1.42 1.19
C ILE A 668 0.97 0.60 1.19
N SER A 669 0.92 -0.64 1.68
CA SER A 669 2.09 -1.52 1.74
C SER A 669 2.56 -1.92 0.34
N LEU A 670 1.63 -2.38 -0.51
CA LEU A 670 1.89 -2.97 -1.84
C LEU A 670 2.02 -1.95 -2.97
N LEU A 671 1.24 -0.86 -2.97
CA LEU A 671 1.27 0.17 -4.01
C LEU A 671 2.05 1.42 -3.61
N GLY A 672 2.29 1.63 -2.31
CA GLY A 672 3.00 2.81 -1.83
C GLY A 672 4.47 2.82 -2.24
N LYS A 673 5.00 4.02 -2.51
CA LYS A 673 6.42 4.28 -2.71
C LYS A 673 7.26 3.91 -1.48
N GLU A 674 8.58 3.78 -1.66
CA GLU A 674 9.50 3.72 -0.51
C GLU A 674 9.48 5.04 0.27
N LEU A 675 9.84 4.99 1.56
CA LEU A 675 9.79 6.16 2.44
C LEU A 675 10.66 7.34 2.00
N ALA A 676 11.74 7.07 1.25
CA ALA A 676 12.61 8.11 0.68
C ALA A 676 11.94 8.89 -0.47
N ASP A 677 10.99 8.27 -1.18
CA ASP A 677 10.33 8.85 -2.37
C ASP A 677 8.88 9.29 -2.08
N TRP A 678 8.44 9.13 -0.84
CA TRP A 678 7.10 9.45 -0.36
C TRP A 678 6.93 10.94 -0.09
N ASP A 679 5.87 11.52 -0.64
CA ASP A 679 5.43 12.89 -0.39
C ASP A 679 3.96 12.88 0.03
N ALA A 680 3.68 13.23 1.28
CA ALA A 680 2.32 13.36 1.81
C ALA A 680 1.62 14.65 1.37
N THR A 681 2.32 15.64 0.81
CA THR A 681 1.78 16.97 0.49
C THR A 681 0.51 16.92 -0.41
N PRO A 682 0.43 16.08 -1.46
CA PRO A 682 -0.78 15.97 -2.28
C PRO A 682 -1.96 15.40 -1.48
N PHE A 683 -1.71 14.41 -0.64
CA PHE A 683 -2.72 13.73 0.19
C PHE A 683 -3.27 14.64 1.28
N VAL A 684 -2.42 15.46 1.92
CA VAL A 684 -2.85 16.48 2.90
C VAL A 684 -3.68 17.59 2.25
N LYS A 685 -3.34 18.00 1.01
CA LYS A 685 -4.13 18.97 0.25
C LYS A 685 -5.52 18.43 -0.07
N SER A 686 -5.66 17.18 -0.53
CA SER A 686 -6.99 16.61 -0.77
C SER A 686 -7.77 16.34 0.52
N TRP A 687 -7.10 15.91 1.60
CA TRP A 687 -7.70 15.75 2.93
C TRP A 687 -8.29 17.06 3.48
N SER A 688 -7.60 18.18 3.29
CA SER A 688 -8.07 19.50 3.69
C SER A 688 -9.35 19.90 2.94
N ASN A 689 -9.39 19.65 1.62
CA ASN A 689 -10.55 19.96 0.77
C ASN A 689 -11.78 19.11 1.15
N CYS A 690 -11.60 17.80 1.40
CA CYS A 690 -12.69 16.92 1.84
C CYS A 690 -13.26 17.31 3.21
N ASN A 691 -12.40 17.71 4.16
CA ASN A 691 -12.87 18.15 5.48
C ASN A 691 -13.62 19.49 5.44
N GLN A 692 -13.22 20.44 4.57
CA GLN A 692 -13.98 21.67 4.35
C GLN A 692 -15.40 21.40 3.82
N GLN A 693 -15.55 20.46 2.89
CA GLN A 693 -16.88 20.04 2.39
C GLN A 693 -17.73 19.43 3.51
N HIS A 694 -17.17 18.57 4.36
CA HIS A 694 -17.90 18.01 5.50
C HIS A 694 -18.33 19.06 6.55
N VAL A 695 -17.53 20.11 6.77
CA VAL A 695 -17.90 21.23 7.66
C VAL A 695 -18.99 22.10 7.03
N ALA A 696 -18.97 22.33 5.72
CA ALA A 696 -20.03 23.04 5.01
C ALA A 696 -21.37 22.28 5.07
N ILE A 697 -21.36 20.97 4.81
CA ILE A 697 -22.56 20.11 4.87
C ILE A 697 -23.13 20.04 6.30
N LYS A 698 -22.29 20.07 7.35
CA LYS A 698 -22.72 20.15 8.75
C LYS A 698 -23.25 21.53 9.20
N ARG A 699 -23.13 22.57 8.38
CA ARG A 699 -23.72 23.90 8.62
C ARG A 699 -24.99 24.16 7.81
N LEU A 700 -25.39 23.20 6.97
CA LEU A 700 -26.60 23.20 6.14
C LEU A 700 -27.63 22.16 6.63
N LYS A 701 -27.42 21.61 7.82
CA LYS A 701 -28.35 20.83 8.63
C LYS A 701 -28.36 21.42 10.04
#